data_AF-A0A8H3VXH4-F1
#
_entry.id   AF-A0A8H3VXH4-F1
#
_cell.length_a   1.000
_cell.length_b   1.000
_cell.length_c   1.000
_cell.angle_alpha   90.00
_cell.angle_beta   90.00
_cell.angle_gamma   90.00
#
_symmetry.space_group_name_H-M   'P 1'
#
loop_
_entity.id
_entity.type
_entity.pdbx_description
1 polymer ?
#
loop_
_entity_poly.entity_id
_entity_poly.type
_entity_poly.pdbx_seq_one_letter_code
_entity_poly.pdbx_strand_id
1 'polypeptide(L)'
;MAESDHRRIPYSLHPVPEVEESHLFNSQTSRDDRPSPPGGLLSSPIFRRDGYRPTPSGSIDLSPLDGVTENQHVARPDTSYSQESDPLGISVQGIAKRVSFTRVPVGSKSSSPATPRFNNGFPGSPESGITSPRAESGPASLAQNPDQDLVSPLEETPVTSPNSLRTATRMGKLTMPWDDPPRDDGSWDPSSRDEIDLGRVNPSKEGHRQDATSVGSDRGNSAQMRNDHDAENNDSHDDDETFYKRYSHVPHYCDSRKDVHRRRANWLSISIIALSIYSTGLSCLWFVVAVVQPRWGPTISSSGGIAPSTATMVCAMFAKTIEISFVTVFVAFIGQVLTRRSFVKSSKGMTLAEMTMRNWVIQPGFMLTHWETLPYAAVTFLGAISLIATIASTFYTTASDVMVSPKLKYGGWESKALNGYVLSSYANTFATQDSCPTPLRKEDPNGPEFAARSCLDIQYAGQSYRNLVSFLTVWDEINHNGTGASLDMSHRPVGTTLLYDNTTLTTTWVKTEYSNVTRQYEEKGRIIHNVTLAMPHPGVYDAATNPVNKILQPNDLSGVGEYAIRASVVSPVINVMCVNMNEEELAPLIYTKWENSQTNATGVGNQTTGWAGWEGELPHPEEDEWLNRTTVDDTFRWGPTYGRRPPVFQLYPADFNMITNTTVYQGDAIYLLAKSASITNYTLCEMRSWVTPNCSTHFNISGTAGSHMQAHCEDPDDPDRYDRSVPEVTPEKPDGDWKNIADQWRLSMDINGGTVNNNASNARTLTQFILEQGKLNPLLPSMAEALAVFASSTLVIGSIGTPFIHYWDYETMQLGEPGALATFNATIRTQEYTSSHEYEWQNVFYLALILVLLINIFCLGYFLSRSGLVTDYTEPQNLFALAVNSPPSEQLKGSCGGGPIKADFVVPWKVAYAKGPNHYFFEEANGQTWRKKQDASADTEYQRARERSSYKRLSTSRTWF
;
A
#
# COMPACT_ATOMS: atom_id res chain seq x y z
N MET A 1 -25.83 -67.76 -6.37
CA MET A 1 -27.09 -68.37 -6.86
C MET A 1 -27.85 -67.29 -7.60
N ALA A 2 -28.34 -67.57 -8.83
CA ALA A 2 -29.01 -66.62 -9.74
C ALA A 2 -28.16 -65.38 -10.12
N GLU A 3 -27.91 -65.04 -11.39
CA GLU A 3 -28.85 -64.72 -12.48
C GLU A 3 -29.71 -63.47 -12.22
N SER A 4 -29.90 -62.50 -13.12
CA SER A 4 -29.09 -61.90 -14.21
C SER A 4 -30.04 -61.06 -15.07
N ASP A 5 -29.62 -59.88 -15.55
CA ASP A 5 -29.97 -59.46 -16.93
C ASP A 5 -28.99 -58.42 -17.49
N HIS A 6 -28.95 -58.30 -18.82
CA HIS A 6 -28.10 -57.38 -19.58
C HIS A 6 -28.94 -56.39 -20.40
N ARG A 7 -28.41 -55.17 -20.60
CA ARG A 7 -28.49 -54.47 -21.90
C ARG A 7 -27.33 -53.51 -22.10
N ARG A 8 -27.15 -53.06 -23.35
CA ARG A 8 -25.85 -52.64 -23.90
C ARG A 8 -25.71 -51.14 -24.14
N ILE A 9 -24.45 -50.71 -24.09
CA ILE A 9 -23.87 -49.46 -24.62
C ILE A 9 -24.08 -49.38 -26.15
N PRO A 10 -24.09 -48.18 -26.74
CA PRO A 10 -23.17 -47.94 -27.86
C PRO A 10 -22.35 -46.64 -27.72
N TYR A 11 -21.07 -46.70 -28.10
CA TYR A 11 -20.22 -45.54 -28.35
C TYR A 11 -20.51 -44.94 -29.75
N SER A 12 -20.31 -43.64 -29.93
CA SER A 12 -20.16 -43.03 -31.25
C SER A 12 -19.22 -41.82 -31.21
N LEU A 13 -18.05 -41.95 -31.86
CA LEU A 13 -17.19 -40.83 -32.24
C LEU A 13 -17.72 -40.18 -33.52
N HIS A 14 -17.68 -38.84 -33.63
CA HIS A 14 -17.39 -38.14 -34.90
C HIS A 14 -17.03 -36.66 -34.64
N PRO A 15 -15.93 -36.13 -35.21
CA PRO A 15 -15.58 -34.70 -35.20
C PRO A 15 -15.98 -33.99 -36.52
N VAL A 16 -16.08 -32.64 -36.53
CA VAL A 16 -16.03 -31.72 -37.70
C VAL A 16 -16.36 -30.27 -37.26
N PRO A 17 -15.83 -29.19 -37.87
CA PRO A 17 -14.60 -29.04 -38.67
C PRO A 17 -13.69 -27.88 -38.19
N GLU A 18 -12.51 -27.78 -38.80
CA GLU A 18 -11.68 -26.57 -38.84
C GLU A 18 -11.93 -25.81 -40.17
N VAL A 19 -11.69 -24.49 -40.23
CA VAL A 19 -11.88 -23.69 -41.46
C VAL A 19 -10.55 -23.05 -41.88
N GLU A 20 -10.16 -23.34 -43.12
CA GLU A 20 -8.94 -22.87 -43.76
C GLU A 20 -9.19 -21.57 -44.54
N GLU A 21 -8.27 -20.60 -44.44
CA GLU A 21 -8.05 -19.62 -45.51
C GLU A 21 -6.55 -19.42 -45.73
N SER A 22 -6.14 -19.41 -47.00
CA SER A 22 -4.75 -19.65 -47.42
C SER A 22 -3.96 -18.37 -47.72
N HIS A 23 -2.61 -18.43 -47.73
CA HIS A 23 -1.82 -18.06 -48.92
C HIS A 23 -0.30 -18.38 -48.83
N LEU A 24 0.13 -19.36 -49.63
CA LEU A 24 1.37 -19.42 -50.44
C LEU A 24 2.66 -18.71 -49.97
N PHE A 25 3.76 -19.46 -49.81
CA PHE A 25 4.77 -19.62 -50.88
C PHE A 25 5.76 -20.80 -50.64
N ASN A 26 6.32 -21.35 -51.73
CA ASN A 26 7.40 -22.36 -51.76
C ASN A 26 8.79 -21.70 -51.50
N SER A 27 9.91 -22.38 -51.19
CA SER A 27 10.39 -23.67 -51.74
C SER A 27 11.54 -24.37 -50.98
N GLN A 28 11.50 -25.71 -50.96
CA GLN A 28 12.56 -26.71 -51.22
C GLN A 28 14.04 -26.58 -50.73
N THR A 29 14.62 -27.77 -50.51
CA THR A 29 16.04 -28.17 -50.38
C THR A 29 16.69 -28.09 -48.98
N SER A 30 17.68 -28.92 -48.58
CA SER A 30 18.03 -30.37 -48.76
C SER A 30 19.55 -30.57 -48.53
N ARG A 31 19.93 -31.68 -47.87
CA ARG A 31 21.28 -32.24 -47.59
C ARG A 31 22.10 -31.73 -46.38
N ASP A 32 22.51 -32.71 -45.56
CA ASP A 32 23.88 -33.14 -45.20
C ASP A 32 24.93 -32.03 -44.91
N ASP A 33 25.62 -31.98 -43.75
CA ASP A 33 26.64 -32.98 -43.34
C ASP A 33 27.08 -32.91 -41.84
N ARG A 34 28.12 -33.68 -41.45
CA ARG A 34 28.74 -33.82 -40.08
C ARG A 34 30.23 -33.35 -40.06
N PRO A 35 31.02 -33.33 -38.94
CA PRO A 35 30.73 -33.12 -37.49
C PRO A 35 31.76 -32.25 -36.67
N SER A 36 31.33 -31.69 -35.53
CA SER A 36 32.13 -31.39 -34.29
C SER A 36 33.19 -30.23 -34.32
N PRO A 37 34.00 -29.96 -33.25
CA PRO A 37 33.76 -28.90 -32.24
C PRO A 37 35.01 -27.96 -32.07
N PRO A 38 35.31 -27.23 -30.95
CA PRO A 38 34.56 -26.92 -29.72
C PRO A 38 34.61 -25.42 -29.28
N GLY A 39 34.01 -25.11 -28.11
CA GLY A 39 34.36 -23.94 -27.29
C GLY A 39 33.37 -22.77 -27.32
N GLY A 40 33.16 -22.14 -26.17
CA GLY A 40 32.43 -20.88 -26.01
C GLY A 40 32.98 -20.09 -24.82
N LEU A 41 32.53 -18.85 -24.59
CA LEU A 41 32.72 -18.08 -23.34
C LEU A 41 32.02 -16.70 -23.43
N LEU A 42 31.49 -16.24 -22.27
CA LEU A 42 31.23 -14.82 -21.92
C LEU A 42 30.10 -14.09 -22.71
N SER A 43 29.50 -12.99 -22.21
CA SER A 43 29.94 -12.10 -21.12
C SER A 43 28.79 -11.52 -20.27
N SER A 44 29.15 -11.04 -19.07
CA SER A 44 28.36 -10.14 -18.22
C SER A 44 29.29 -9.10 -17.57
N PRO A 45 28.78 -7.92 -17.18
CA PRO A 45 29.43 -7.01 -16.23
C PRO A 45 28.62 -6.98 -14.92
N ILE A 46 29.11 -7.44 -13.77
CA ILE A 46 30.27 -6.99 -12.98
C ILE A 46 30.14 -5.54 -12.48
N PHE A 47 29.90 -5.41 -11.17
CA PHE A 47 30.69 -4.52 -10.33
C PHE A 47 31.10 -5.26 -9.04
N ARG A 48 32.27 -4.91 -8.49
CA ARG A 48 33.01 -5.76 -7.54
C ARG A 48 33.64 -4.90 -6.44
N ARG A 49 33.73 -5.44 -5.22
CA ARG A 49 34.61 -4.92 -4.17
C ARG A 49 35.16 -6.08 -3.34
N ASP A 50 36.46 -6.29 -3.41
CA ASP A 50 37.17 -7.41 -2.75
C ASP A 50 37.55 -7.13 -1.30
N GLY A 51 37.88 -8.18 -0.55
CA GLY A 51 39.07 -8.10 0.31
C GLY A 51 39.09 -8.89 1.61
N TYR A 52 39.28 -10.22 1.55
CA TYR A 52 40.15 -10.96 2.50
C TYR A 52 40.72 -12.21 1.81
N ARG A 53 41.92 -12.66 2.21
CA ARG A 53 42.62 -13.85 1.67
C ARG A 53 42.75 -14.95 2.73
N PRO A 54 42.61 -16.24 2.38
CA PRO A 54 42.96 -17.36 3.25
C PRO A 54 44.46 -17.68 3.21
N THR A 55 44.94 -18.38 4.25
CA THR A 55 46.26 -19.02 4.32
C THR A 55 46.13 -20.55 4.21
N PRO A 56 47.15 -21.27 3.69
CA PRO A 56 47.00 -22.68 3.29
C PRO A 56 47.11 -23.71 4.43
N SER A 57 46.76 -24.95 4.09
CA SER A 57 46.61 -26.13 4.93
C SER A 57 47.90 -26.71 5.53
N GLY A 58 47.77 -27.32 6.71
CA GLY A 58 48.66 -28.37 7.23
C GLY A 58 47.85 -29.63 7.54
N SER A 59 48.37 -30.80 7.17
CA SER A 59 47.72 -32.10 7.37
C SER A 59 48.11 -32.74 8.70
N ILE A 60 47.15 -33.34 9.42
CA ILE A 60 47.40 -34.30 10.50
C ILE A 60 46.52 -35.52 10.25
N ASP A 61 47.14 -36.70 10.36
CA ASP A 61 46.54 -38.02 10.16
C ASP A 61 46.30 -38.68 11.54
N LEU A 62 45.19 -39.40 11.70
CA LEU A 62 44.82 -40.11 12.92
C LEU A 62 44.05 -41.39 12.60
N SER A 63 44.76 -42.52 12.63
CA SER A 63 44.17 -43.86 12.76
C SER A 63 44.25 -44.34 14.22
N PRO A 64 43.27 -45.13 14.72
CA PRO A 64 43.21 -45.56 16.12
C PRO A 64 44.14 -46.74 16.43
N LEU A 65 44.43 -46.95 17.72
CA LEU A 65 45.17 -48.12 18.21
C LEU A 65 44.81 -48.44 19.68
N ASP A 66 44.87 -49.72 20.04
CA ASP A 66 44.32 -50.28 21.27
C ASP A 66 45.19 -50.11 22.53
N GLY A 67 44.52 -50.05 23.69
CA GLY A 67 44.61 -51.20 24.62
C GLY A 67 45.40 -51.11 25.93
N VAL A 68 44.69 -51.54 27.00
CA VAL A 68 45.15 -52.57 27.97
C VAL A 68 46.20 -52.20 29.05
N THR A 69 45.71 -52.14 30.32
CA THR A 69 46.37 -52.41 31.63
C THR A 69 47.53 -51.48 32.11
N GLU A 70 47.96 -51.44 33.38
CA GLU A 70 47.58 -52.17 34.62
C GLU A 70 47.94 -51.39 35.91
N ASN A 71 47.24 -51.67 37.03
CA ASN A 71 47.70 -51.69 38.45
C ASN A 71 48.44 -50.46 39.09
N GLN A 72 48.39 -50.15 40.39
CA GLN A 72 48.07 -50.84 41.67
C GLN A 72 47.81 -49.73 42.76
N HIS A 73 47.36 -49.88 44.02
CA HIS A 73 46.84 -50.96 44.90
C HIS A 73 46.17 -50.34 46.18
N VAL A 74 45.53 -51.15 47.06
CA VAL A 74 45.45 -51.07 48.57
C VAL A 74 45.10 -49.71 49.27
N ALA A 75 44.14 -49.58 50.20
CA ALA A 75 43.22 -50.53 50.87
C ALA A 75 41.98 -49.86 51.54
N ARG A 76 41.06 -50.72 52.05
CA ARG A 76 39.85 -50.50 52.90
C ARG A 76 40.19 -50.17 54.38
N PRO A 77 39.23 -49.94 55.34
CA PRO A 77 37.75 -50.02 55.28
C PRO A 77 36.90 -48.87 55.91
N ASP A 78 35.60 -48.86 55.58
CA ASP A 78 34.38 -48.63 56.40
C ASP A 78 34.39 -47.53 57.51
N THR A 79 33.58 -46.45 57.48
CA THR A 79 32.11 -46.48 57.69
C THR A 79 31.39 -45.13 57.46
N SER A 80 30.30 -45.16 56.68
CA SER A 80 29.02 -44.41 56.81
C SER A 80 28.91 -42.86 56.99
N TYR A 81 28.17 -42.28 56.02
CA TYR A 81 27.24 -41.11 56.08
C TYR A 81 27.69 -39.66 55.82
N SER A 82 26.84 -38.99 55.02
CA SER A 82 26.67 -37.55 54.77
C SER A 82 27.90 -36.74 54.31
N GLN A 83 27.98 -36.49 53.01
CA GLN A 83 28.72 -35.38 52.43
C GLN A 83 27.89 -34.71 51.33
N GLU A 84 27.67 -33.40 51.45
CA GLU A 84 27.10 -32.52 50.42
C GLU A 84 28.12 -31.39 50.23
N SER A 85 28.66 -31.24 49.01
CA SER A 85 29.71 -30.25 48.72
C SER A 85 29.82 -29.91 47.23
N ASP A 86 29.57 -28.65 46.88
CA ASP A 86 29.81 -28.09 45.54
C ASP A 86 31.26 -28.20 45.06
N PRO A 87 31.47 -28.45 43.76
CA PRO A 87 32.75 -28.19 43.09
C PRO A 87 32.64 -27.22 41.89
N LEU A 88 31.75 -26.22 41.92
CA LEU A 88 31.73 -25.10 40.95
C LEU A 88 31.98 -23.74 41.62
N GLY A 89 33.15 -23.62 42.25
CA GLY A 89 33.55 -22.44 43.02
C GLY A 89 33.86 -21.20 42.17
N ILE A 90 32.86 -20.34 41.94
CA ILE A 90 33.05 -18.92 41.59
C ILE A 90 32.28 -18.06 42.59
N SER A 91 33.00 -17.24 43.37
CA SER A 91 32.43 -16.35 44.38
C SER A 91 31.80 -15.10 43.75
N VAL A 92 30.61 -14.72 44.21
CA VAL A 92 29.93 -13.48 43.79
C VAL A 92 30.41 -12.30 44.65
N GLN A 93 31.31 -11.49 44.10
CA GLN A 93 31.54 -10.11 44.55
C GLN A 93 31.53 -9.17 43.35
N GLY A 94 30.58 -8.22 43.36
CA GLY A 94 30.30 -7.39 42.19
C GLY A 94 30.97 -6.02 42.21
N ILE A 95 31.52 -5.62 41.06
CA ILE A 95 31.64 -4.22 40.62
C ILE A 95 31.16 -4.16 39.17
N ALA A 96 30.02 -3.51 38.93
CA ALA A 96 29.41 -3.46 37.61
C ALA A 96 30.04 -2.38 36.71
N LYS A 97 30.97 -2.78 35.83
CA LYS A 97 31.37 -1.96 34.67
C LYS A 97 30.66 -2.45 33.41
N ARG A 98 29.67 -1.67 32.94
CA ARG A 98 29.06 -1.89 31.63
C ARG A 98 30.10 -1.67 30.52
N VAL A 99 30.32 -2.67 29.68
CA VAL A 99 30.84 -2.50 28.32
C VAL A 99 29.68 -2.75 27.37
N SER A 100 29.36 -1.79 26.51
CA SER A 100 28.20 -1.85 25.62
C SER A 100 28.53 -2.60 24.33
N PHE A 101 27.94 -3.78 24.14
CA PHE A 101 27.79 -4.35 22.80
C PHE A 101 26.51 -3.80 22.15
N THR A 102 26.68 -3.13 21.02
CA THR A 102 25.60 -2.45 20.31
C THR A 102 24.71 -3.45 19.57
N ARG A 103 23.68 -3.99 20.24
CA ARG A 103 22.62 -4.75 19.55
C ARG A 103 21.86 -3.82 18.60
N VAL A 104 21.71 -4.23 17.35
CA VAL A 104 20.73 -3.64 16.44
C VAL A 104 19.33 -4.06 16.92
N PRO A 105 18.41 -3.11 17.19
CA PRO A 105 17.07 -3.44 17.67
C PRO A 105 16.17 -3.86 16.51
N VAL A 106 15.99 -5.17 16.32
CA VAL A 106 14.85 -5.70 15.55
C VAL A 106 13.61 -5.57 16.45
N GLY A 107 12.84 -4.50 16.24
CA GLY A 107 11.78 -4.10 17.16
C GLY A 107 10.45 -4.80 16.91
N SER A 108 10.14 -5.84 17.67
CA SER A 108 8.76 -6.29 17.87
C SER A 108 8.00 -5.24 18.68
N LYS A 109 7.13 -4.47 18.03
CA LYS A 109 6.11 -3.67 18.72
C LYS A 109 4.97 -4.59 19.11
N SER A 110 4.67 -4.71 20.40
CA SER A 110 3.38 -5.24 20.83
C SER A 110 2.27 -4.24 20.47
N SER A 111 1.21 -4.75 19.87
CA SER A 111 -0.04 -4.03 19.62
C SER A 111 -1.18 -4.72 20.35
N SER A 112 -1.65 -4.13 21.44
CA SER A 112 -2.86 -4.59 22.14
C SER A 112 -4.09 -4.50 21.21
N PRO A 113 -5.07 -5.43 21.31
CA PRO A 113 -6.22 -5.46 20.41
C PRO A 113 -7.11 -4.22 20.55
N ALA A 114 -7.41 -3.56 19.44
CA ALA A 114 -8.28 -2.39 19.41
C ALA A 114 -9.76 -2.81 19.32
N THR A 115 -10.55 -2.51 20.34
CA THR A 115 -12.01 -2.73 20.33
C THR A 115 -12.70 -1.79 19.33
N PRO A 116 -13.63 -2.28 18.49
CA PRO A 116 -14.33 -1.46 17.51
C PRO A 116 -15.36 -0.52 18.17
N ARG A 117 -15.18 0.80 18.00
CA ARG A 117 -16.21 1.79 18.36
C ARG A 117 -17.15 2.02 17.19
N PHE A 118 -18.37 1.50 17.27
CA PHE A 118 -19.49 1.97 16.45
C PHE A 118 -19.81 3.42 16.78
N ASN A 119 -19.94 4.27 15.76
CA ASN A 119 -20.21 5.70 15.92
C ASN A 119 -21.31 6.12 14.93
N ASN A 120 -22.57 5.82 15.26
CA ASN A 120 -23.73 6.25 14.45
C ASN A 120 -24.00 7.74 14.69
N GLY A 121 -23.80 8.58 13.67
CA GLY A 121 -23.98 10.02 13.75
C GLY A 121 -24.60 10.61 12.48
N PHE A 122 -25.93 10.52 12.36
CA PHE A 122 -26.73 11.19 11.33
C PHE A 122 -27.96 11.88 11.97
N PRO A 123 -28.57 12.90 11.34
CA PRO A 123 -28.61 14.19 12.03
C PRO A 123 -29.99 14.87 12.12
N GLY A 124 -30.05 15.89 12.99
CA GLY A 124 -30.95 17.03 12.82
C GLY A 124 -32.11 17.14 13.79
N SER A 125 -32.23 18.32 14.43
CA SER A 125 -33.48 18.95 14.88
C SER A 125 -33.19 20.37 15.41
N PRO A 126 -33.86 21.42 14.91
CA PRO A 126 -33.87 22.74 15.53
C PRO A 126 -35.15 23.01 16.36
N GLU A 127 -35.06 24.04 17.21
CA GLU A 127 -36.16 24.83 17.82
C GLU A 127 -37.14 24.20 18.85
N SER A 128 -36.81 24.45 20.12
CA SER A 128 -37.66 25.12 21.12
C SER A 128 -38.82 24.36 21.81
N GLY A 129 -38.90 24.52 23.15
CA GLY A 129 -40.00 24.02 23.98
C GLY A 129 -39.84 24.39 25.46
N ILE A 130 -40.61 25.37 25.93
CA ILE A 130 -40.51 25.95 27.29
C ILE A 130 -41.18 25.04 28.33
N THR A 131 -40.49 24.66 29.42
CA THR A 131 -40.97 24.79 30.82
C THR A 131 -39.98 24.25 31.86
N SER A 132 -40.11 24.73 33.10
CA SER A 132 -39.57 24.14 34.35
C SER A 132 -40.72 24.17 35.38
N PRO A 133 -40.79 23.25 36.38
CA PRO A 133 -40.16 23.58 37.67
C PRO A 133 -39.69 22.39 38.57
N ARG A 134 -38.56 22.62 39.28
CA ARG A 134 -38.37 22.44 40.76
C ARG A 134 -38.76 21.10 41.46
N ALA A 135 -37.75 20.44 42.08
CA ALA A 135 -37.72 20.09 43.52
C ALA A 135 -36.36 19.51 43.99
N GLU A 136 -35.98 19.83 45.25
CA GLU A 136 -35.24 19.09 46.32
C GLU A 136 -34.37 17.83 46.03
N SER A 137 -33.28 17.49 46.76
CA SER A 137 -32.68 18.00 48.03
C SER A 137 -31.17 17.62 48.19
N GLY A 138 -30.44 18.24 49.14
CA GLY A 138 -29.08 17.85 49.61
C GLY A 138 -29.11 16.87 50.81
N PRO A 139 -28.02 16.60 51.59
CA PRO A 139 -26.77 17.37 51.85
C PRO A 139 -25.46 16.62 51.41
N ALA A 140 -24.19 17.10 51.48
CA ALA A 140 -23.45 18.25 52.05
C ALA A 140 -22.50 17.95 53.26
N SER A 141 -21.49 18.84 53.47
CA SER A 141 -20.39 18.83 54.49
C SER A 141 -19.09 18.06 54.10
N LEU A 142 -17.84 18.51 54.35
CA LEU A 142 -17.21 19.75 54.89
C LEU A 142 -15.94 20.08 54.06
N ALA A 143 -15.70 21.32 53.58
CA ALA A 143 -14.90 22.42 54.18
C ALA A 143 -13.35 22.22 54.15
N GLN A 144 -12.47 23.23 53.97
CA GLN A 144 -12.58 24.69 54.23
C GLN A 144 -12.08 25.61 53.08
N ASN A 145 -12.27 26.93 53.25
CA ASN A 145 -12.03 28.08 52.36
C ASN A 145 -10.76 28.87 52.81
N PRO A 146 -10.38 30.08 52.31
CA PRO A 146 -10.84 30.91 51.16
C PRO A 146 -9.66 31.19 50.16
N ASP A 147 -9.55 32.20 49.27
CA ASP A 147 -10.28 33.42 48.80
C ASP A 147 -10.33 33.36 47.22
N GLN A 148 -10.92 34.21 46.36
CA GLN A 148 -11.26 35.65 46.27
C GLN A 148 -10.07 36.61 45.95
N ASP A 149 -10.16 37.62 45.05
CA ASP A 149 -11.29 38.10 44.23
C ASP A 149 -10.86 38.67 42.83
N LEU A 150 -11.76 38.49 41.84
CA LEU A 150 -12.12 39.29 40.63
C LEU A 150 -11.17 40.21 39.81
N VAL A 151 -11.60 40.40 38.53
CA VAL A 151 -11.29 41.46 37.52
C VAL A 151 -10.19 41.19 36.46
N SER A 152 -10.62 41.22 35.19
CA SER A 152 -9.85 41.49 33.97
C SER A 152 -10.28 42.87 33.43
N PRO A 153 -9.49 43.67 32.64
CA PRO A 153 -8.84 43.22 31.38
C PRO A 153 -7.52 43.97 30.97
N LEU A 154 -7.14 43.82 29.69
CA LEU A 154 -6.30 44.68 28.82
C LEU A 154 -4.78 44.43 28.62
N GLU A 155 -4.43 44.47 27.31
CA GLU A 155 -3.19 44.95 26.66
C GLU A 155 -1.85 44.20 26.75
N GLU A 156 -0.91 44.64 25.90
CA GLU A 156 0.12 43.81 25.25
C GLU A 156 1.57 44.22 25.57
N THR A 157 2.40 43.25 26.02
CA THR A 157 3.90 43.24 25.92
C THR A 157 4.63 44.37 26.71
N PRO A 158 5.98 44.54 26.64
CA PRO A 158 7.07 43.64 26.18
C PRO A 158 8.13 43.37 27.30
N VAL A 159 9.43 43.42 26.98
CA VAL A 159 10.63 43.35 27.87
C VAL A 159 10.98 41.89 28.32
N THR A 160 12.23 41.39 28.37
CA THR A 160 13.60 41.99 28.35
C THR A 160 14.60 41.17 27.51
N SER A 161 15.73 41.76 27.11
CA SER A 161 16.98 41.06 26.73
C SER A 161 18.22 41.93 27.04
N PRO A 162 19.33 41.39 27.60
CA PRO A 162 20.56 42.18 27.75
C PRO A 162 21.91 41.44 27.49
N ASN A 163 22.65 41.94 26.49
CA ASN A 163 24.11 42.23 26.52
C ASN A 163 25.14 41.06 26.57
N SER A 164 26.42 41.22 26.18
CA SER A 164 27.19 42.47 25.88
C SER A 164 28.26 42.37 24.77
N LEU A 165 28.36 43.43 23.95
CA LEU A 165 29.59 44.09 23.43
C LEU A 165 30.80 43.26 22.89
N ARG A 166 31.12 43.45 21.60
CA ARG A 166 32.41 44.04 21.16
C ARG A 166 32.42 44.54 19.70
N THR A 167 33.43 45.35 19.37
CA THR A 167 33.53 46.20 18.16
C THR A 167 34.05 45.46 16.92
N ALA A 168 33.66 45.90 15.72
CA ALA A 168 34.06 45.31 14.43
C ALA A 168 35.30 45.98 13.79
N THR A 169 36.12 45.19 13.08
CA THR A 169 37.07 45.72 12.08
C THR A 169 37.40 44.72 10.97
N ARG A 170 37.42 45.22 9.72
CA ARG A 170 38.15 44.76 8.52
C ARG A 170 37.89 43.34 7.97
N MET A 171 37.42 43.29 6.72
CA MET A 171 37.40 42.06 5.88
C MET A 171 38.81 41.57 5.52
N GLY A 172 38.94 40.25 5.35
CA GLY A 172 39.92 39.61 4.48
C GLY A 172 39.21 38.72 3.47
N LYS A 173 39.60 38.77 2.19
CA LYS A 173 39.13 37.88 1.12
C LYS A 173 40.26 36.90 0.73
N LEU A 174 39.89 35.67 0.40
CA LEU A 174 40.66 34.79 -0.48
C LEU A 174 39.66 34.08 -1.42
N THR A 175 40.06 33.84 -2.67
CA THR A 175 39.15 33.47 -3.78
C THR A 175 39.90 32.67 -4.86
N MET A 176 39.19 32.31 -5.95
CA MET A 176 39.65 31.65 -7.19
C MET A 176 39.75 30.11 -7.13
N PRO A 177 39.71 29.39 -8.27
CA PRO A 177 39.51 29.83 -9.67
C PRO A 177 38.14 29.34 -10.24
N TRP A 178 37.68 29.63 -11.47
CA TRP A 178 38.27 30.17 -12.73
C TRP A 178 37.23 31.15 -13.36
N ASP A 179 37.48 31.99 -14.38
CA ASP A 179 38.68 32.38 -15.15
C ASP A 179 38.48 33.83 -15.67
N ASP A 180 39.57 34.57 -15.94
CA ASP A 180 39.52 36.02 -16.24
C ASP A 180 39.59 36.40 -17.75
N PRO A 181 39.00 37.54 -18.17
CA PRO A 181 39.15 38.07 -19.52
C PRO A 181 40.43 38.93 -19.70
N PRO A 182 41.19 38.80 -20.80
CA PRO A 182 42.35 39.66 -21.08
C PRO A 182 41.99 41.10 -21.49
N ARG A 183 43.00 41.99 -21.41
CA ARG A 183 43.02 43.35 -21.99
C ARG A 183 44.34 43.57 -22.74
N ASP A 184 44.35 44.51 -23.68
CA ASP A 184 45.43 44.71 -24.65
C ASP A 184 46.68 45.42 -24.13
N ASP A 185 47.87 44.94 -24.53
CA ASP A 185 48.94 45.71 -25.19
C ASP A 185 49.98 44.77 -25.86
N GLY A 186 50.66 45.16 -26.99
CA GLY A 186 51.63 44.22 -27.62
C GLY A 186 52.38 44.55 -28.93
N SER A 187 51.73 45.06 -30.00
CA SER A 187 52.32 45.54 -31.29
C SER A 187 52.92 44.53 -32.34
N TRP A 188 53.06 45.04 -33.60
CA TRP A 188 53.77 44.55 -34.81
C TRP A 188 53.16 43.47 -35.76
N ASP A 189 52.44 43.97 -36.79
CA ASP A 189 52.78 43.87 -38.24
C ASP A 189 52.66 42.50 -39.02
N PRO A 190 52.74 42.47 -40.38
CA PRO A 190 51.71 41.74 -41.15
C PRO A 190 52.20 40.85 -42.31
N SER A 191 51.40 39.84 -42.70
CA SER A 191 51.27 39.37 -44.10
C SER A 191 50.21 38.26 -44.24
N SER A 192 49.77 38.00 -45.49
CA SER A 192 49.37 36.71 -46.10
C SER A 192 48.74 35.58 -45.26
N ARG A 193 47.76 34.79 -45.70
CA ARG A 193 47.05 34.50 -47.00
C ARG A 193 46.00 33.40 -46.65
N ASP A 194 44.97 33.03 -47.40
CA ASP A 194 44.34 33.45 -48.67
C ASP A 194 42.84 33.04 -48.62
N GLU A 195 41.98 33.73 -49.38
CA GLU A 195 40.91 33.24 -50.30
C GLU A 195 40.13 31.91 -50.03
N ILE A 196 38.84 31.68 -50.35
CA ILE A 196 37.77 32.26 -51.23
C ILE A 196 36.43 32.10 -50.44
N ASP A 197 35.39 32.95 -50.35
CA ASP A 197 34.65 33.90 -51.23
C ASP A 197 33.49 33.28 -52.08
N LEU A 198 32.65 34.14 -52.69
CA LEU A 198 31.44 33.95 -53.52
C LEU A 198 30.10 33.79 -52.77
N GLY A 199 29.13 34.72 -52.91
CA GLY A 199 29.22 36.00 -53.62
C GLY A 199 27.97 36.88 -53.52
N ARG A 200 28.12 38.17 -53.87
CA ARG A 200 27.07 39.21 -53.84
C ARG A 200 27.27 40.14 -55.03
N VAL A 201 26.18 40.59 -55.68
CA VAL A 201 26.23 41.61 -56.74
C VAL A 201 25.30 42.78 -56.38
N ASN A 202 25.71 44.00 -56.79
CA ASN A 202 25.15 45.29 -56.39
C ASN A 202 24.38 45.99 -57.54
N PRO A 203 23.61 47.07 -57.26
CA PRO A 203 22.77 47.74 -58.25
C PRO A 203 23.49 48.83 -59.06
N SER A 204 22.89 49.25 -60.18
CA SER A 204 23.25 50.46 -60.94
C SER A 204 22.01 51.19 -61.48
N LYS A 205 22.20 52.47 -61.87
CA LYS A 205 21.19 53.32 -62.53
C LYS A 205 21.36 53.28 -64.04
N GLU A 206 20.27 53.47 -64.78
CA GLU A 206 19.99 54.71 -65.56
C GLU A 206 18.61 54.61 -66.24
N GLY A 207 18.17 55.61 -67.00
CA GLY A 207 16.87 55.53 -67.66
C GLY A 207 16.50 56.67 -68.61
N HIS A 208 15.89 56.27 -69.73
CA HIS A 208 15.08 57.03 -70.70
C HIS A 208 14.18 55.98 -71.39
N ARG A 209 13.09 56.25 -72.10
CA ARG A 209 12.10 57.34 -72.28
C ARG A 209 11.37 56.95 -73.59
N GLN A 210 10.11 57.33 -73.77
CA GLN A 210 9.33 57.30 -75.02
C GLN A 210 8.56 56.00 -75.41
N ASP A 211 7.23 56.13 -75.32
CA ASP A 211 6.25 56.05 -76.41
C ASP A 211 6.14 54.79 -77.31
N ALA A 212 5.03 54.04 -77.17
CA ALA A 212 4.20 53.60 -78.31
C ALA A 212 2.78 53.13 -77.90
N THR A 213 1.79 53.52 -78.69
CA THR A 213 0.33 53.26 -78.57
C THR A 213 -0.16 51.90 -79.07
N SER A 214 -1.16 51.30 -78.40
CA SER A 214 -2.47 50.88 -78.97
C SER A 214 -3.34 50.26 -77.84
N VAL A 215 -4.56 50.73 -77.56
CA VAL A 215 -5.83 50.74 -78.34
C VAL A 215 -6.45 49.34 -78.48
N GLY A 216 -7.55 49.13 -77.74
CA GLY A 216 -8.40 47.92 -77.78
C GLY A 216 -9.71 48.17 -77.02
N SER A 217 -10.76 48.57 -77.74
CA SER A 217 -12.10 48.85 -77.21
C SER A 217 -12.98 47.61 -77.27
N ASP A 218 -13.82 47.33 -76.27
CA ASP A 218 -15.27 47.52 -76.47
C ASP A 218 -16.18 47.43 -75.24
N ARG A 219 -17.25 48.24 -75.31
CA ARG A 219 -18.61 48.04 -74.76
C ARG A 219 -18.75 47.62 -73.28
N GLY A 220 -19.11 48.60 -72.45
CA GLY A 220 -19.99 48.35 -71.30
C GLY A 220 -21.46 48.44 -71.70
N ASN A 221 -22.37 48.06 -70.79
CA ASN A 221 -23.64 48.76 -70.65
C ASN A 221 -24.11 48.73 -69.19
N SER A 222 -24.68 49.85 -68.75
CA SER A 222 -24.97 50.16 -67.35
C SER A 222 -26.19 49.45 -66.77
N ALA A 223 -26.13 49.10 -65.48
CA ALA A 223 -27.33 49.01 -64.63
C ALA A 223 -27.04 49.48 -63.19
N GLN A 224 -27.61 50.64 -62.85
CA GLN A 224 -28.15 50.98 -61.54
C GLN A 224 -27.20 51.01 -60.31
N MET A 225 -26.66 52.19 -60.03
CA MET A 225 -26.41 52.61 -58.64
C MET A 225 -27.69 52.49 -57.81
N ARG A 226 -27.55 52.11 -56.54
CA ARG A 226 -28.53 52.44 -55.50
C ARG A 226 -27.76 52.88 -54.26
N ASN A 227 -28.06 54.07 -53.75
CA ASN A 227 -27.41 54.61 -52.56
C ASN A 227 -27.89 53.87 -51.31
N ASP A 228 -26.94 53.53 -50.44
CA ASP A 228 -27.12 53.40 -48.99
C ASP A 228 -25.87 53.99 -48.30
N HIS A 229 -25.40 55.15 -48.79
CA HIS A 229 -24.15 55.81 -48.35
C HIS A 229 -24.39 57.19 -47.72
N ASP A 230 -25.55 57.37 -47.08
CA ASP A 230 -25.97 58.60 -46.39
C ASP A 230 -26.32 58.30 -44.90
N ALA A 231 -25.33 57.82 -44.14
CA ALA A 231 -25.46 57.57 -42.70
C ALA A 231 -24.15 57.78 -41.91
N GLU A 232 -23.01 57.28 -42.40
CA GLU A 232 -21.76 57.21 -41.61
C GLU A 232 -21.02 58.56 -41.44
N ASN A 233 -21.42 59.62 -42.15
CA ASN A 233 -20.61 60.83 -42.28
C ASN A 233 -20.81 61.87 -41.15
N ASN A 234 -21.89 61.78 -40.35
CA ASN A 234 -22.07 62.62 -39.16
C ASN A 234 -21.29 62.08 -37.95
N ASP A 235 -21.37 60.77 -37.70
CA ASP A 235 -20.82 60.11 -36.50
C ASP A 235 -19.29 60.22 -36.33
N SER A 236 -18.56 60.60 -37.38
CA SER A 236 -17.11 60.84 -37.32
C SER A 236 -16.72 62.26 -36.92
N HIS A 237 -17.65 63.21 -36.97
CA HIS A 237 -17.35 64.62 -36.69
C HIS A 237 -17.29 64.92 -35.18
N ASP A 238 -18.10 64.23 -34.37
CA ASP A 238 -18.14 64.37 -32.90
C ASP A 238 -16.82 63.93 -32.24
N ASP A 239 -16.26 62.78 -32.62
CA ASP A 239 -15.05 62.23 -31.96
C ASP A 239 -13.80 63.10 -32.23
N ASP A 240 -13.69 63.65 -33.44
CA ASP A 240 -12.67 64.66 -33.76
C ASP A 240 -12.96 65.98 -33.01
N GLU A 241 -14.21 66.44 -32.92
CA GLU A 241 -14.56 67.68 -32.22
C GLU A 241 -14.36 67.61 -30.70
N THR A 242 -14.65 66.48 -30.03
CA THR A 242 -14.34 66.30 -28.60
C THR A 242 -12.83 66.22 -28.34
N PHE A 243 -12.06 65.67 -29.29
CA PHE A 243 -10.59 65.70 -29.25
C PHE A 243 -10.07 67.15 -29.36
N TYR A 244 -10.44 67.90 -30.41
CA TYR A 244 -10.00 69.28 -30.58
C TYR A 244 -10.47 70.23 -29.47
N LYS A 245 -11.58 69.93 -28.76
CA LYS A 245 -12.04 70.69 -27.59
C LYS A 245 -11.22 70.43 -26.32
N ARG A 246 -10.68 69.21 -26.11
CA ARG A 246 -9.94 68.85 -24.88
C ARG A 246 -8.43 69.07 -24.97
N TYR A 247 -7.85 69.12 -26.17
CA TYR A 247 -6.42 69.39 -26.37
C TYR A 247 -6.19 70.84 -26.81
N SER A 248 -5.40 71.60 -26.05
CA SER A 248 -5.03 72.97 -26.42
C SER A 248 -4.14 73.04 -27.67
N HIS A 249 -3.38 71.97 -27.95
CA HIS A 249 -2.64 71.75 -29.20
C HIS A 249 -2.60 70.25 -29.53
N VAL A 250 -2.61 69.89 -30.81
CA VAL A 250 -2.57 68.50 -31.28
C VAL A 250 -1.22 67.84 -30.94
N PRO A 251 -1.18 66.67 -30.29
CA PRO A 251 0.07 65.94 -30.04
C PRO A 251 0.64 65.30 -31.32
N HIS A 252 1.39 66.07 -32.12
CA HIS A 252 2.05 65.61 -33.35
C HIS A 252 3.01 64.42 -33.20
N TYR A 253 3.28 63.95 -31.97
CA TYR A 253 4.15 62.81 -31.67
C TYR A 253 3.40 61.49 -31.43
N CYS A 254 2.06 61.48 -31.38
CA CYS A 254 1.25 60.30 -30.98
C CYS A 254 0.33 59.77 -32.08
N ASP A 255 0.87 59.59 -33.29
CA ASP A 255 0.26 58.89 -34.43
C ASP A 255 0.28 57.35 -34.24
N SER A 256 -0.84 56.67 -34.50
CA SER A 256 -0.96 55.22 -34.28
C SER A 256 -0.27 54.38 -35.36
N ARG A 257 0.96 53.95 -35.06
CA ARG A 257 1.84 53.14 -35.94
C ARG A 257 1.28 51.77 -36.36
N LYS A 258 0.21 51.28 -35.75
CA LYS A 258 -0.44 49.99 -36.05
C LYS A 258 -1.94 50.07 -35.80
N ASP A 259 -2.70 49.26 -36.54
CA ASP A 259 -4.12 49.04 -36.28
C ASP A 259 -4.34 48.35 -34.92
N VAL A 260 -5.38 48.76 -34.21
CA VAL A 260 -5.84 48.13 -32.96
C VAL A 260 -6.47 46.77 -33.27
N HIS A 261 -7.08 46.61 -34.45
CA HIS A 261 -7.60 45.32 -34.90
C HIS A 261 -6.49 44.40 -35.46
N ARG A 262 -6.36 43.22 -34.85
CA ARG A 262 -5.37 42.20 -35.20
C ARG A 262 -6.05 41.05 -35.96
N ARG A 263 -5.73 40.92 -37.25
CA ARG A 263 -6.20 39.83 -38.14
C ARG A 263 -5.97 38.44 -37.50
N ARG A 264 -6.86 37.48 -37.77
CA ARG A 264 -6.82 36.09 -37.24
C ARG A 264 -5.47 35.37 -37.43
N ALA A 265 -4.76 35.66 -38.52
CA ALA A 265 -3.46 35.05 -38.84
C ALA A 265 -2.24 35.69 -38.13
N ASN A 266 -2.44 36.64 -37.22
CA ASN A 266 -1.37 37.20 -36.40
C ASN A 266 -0.92 36.17 -35.35
N TRP A 267 0.39 36.00 -35.15
CA TRP A 267 1.00 35.03 -34.22
C TRP A 267 0.32 35.00 -32.85
N LEU A 268 0.11 36.15 -32.21
CA LEU A 268 -0.55 36.26 -30.90
C LEU A 268 -1.99 35.72 -30.90
N SER A 269 -2.72 35.84 -32.01
CA SER A 269 -4.06 35.24 -32.16
C SER A 269 -4.00 33.72 -32.31
N ILE A 270 -2.98 33.21 -33.01
CA ILE A 270 -2.73 31.77 -33.16
C ILE A 270 -2.35 31.17 -31.80
N SER A 271 -1.45 31.82 -31.06
CA SER A 271 -1.02 31.37 -29.72
C SER A 271 -2.17 31.32 -28.71
N ILE A 272 -3.04 32.33 -28.67
CA ILE A 272 -4.19 32.33 -27.74
C ILE A 272 -5.22 31.25 -28.10
N ILE A 273 -5.49 31.04 -29.40
CA ILE A 273 -6.38 29.97 -29.85
C ILE A 273 -5.77 28.59 -29.54
N ALA A 274 -4.47 28.39 -29.77
CA ALA A 274 -3.78 27.15 -29.45
C ALA A 274 -3.77 26.85 -27.93
N LEU A 275 -3.50 27.85 -27.09
CA LEU A 275 -3.60 27.73 -25.62
C LEU A 275 -5.03 27.43 -25.16
N SER A 276 -6.03 28.01 -25.81
CA SER A 276 -7.45 27.76 -25.50
C SER A 276 -7.85 26.33 -25.87
N ILE A 277 -7.42 25.81 -27.02
CA ILE A 277 -7.62 24.41 -27.41
C ILE A 277 -6.88 23.47 -26.43
N TYR A 278 -5.62 23.76 -26.10
CA TYR A 278 -4.82 22.97 -25.16
C TYR A 278 -5.47 22.89 -23.76
N SER A 279 -5.84 24.04 -23.19
CA SER A 279 -6.44 24.09 -21.85
C SER A 279 -7.81 23.41 -21.84
N THR A 280 -8.65 23.62 -22.87
CA THR A 280 -9.96 22.95 -22.99
C THR A 280 -9.82 21.43 -23.13
N GLY A 281 -8.91 20.96 -24.01
CA GLY A 281 -8.69 19.54 -24.25
C GLY A 281 -8.15 18.81 -23.01
N LEU A 282 -7.16 19.38 -22.33
CA LEU A 282 -6.59 18.76 -21.14
C LEU A 282 -7.46 18.90 -19.89
N SER A 283 -8.19 20.00 -19.69
CA SER A 283 -9.18 20.08 -18.59
C SER A 283 -10.34 19.11 -18.79
N CYS A 284 -10.74 18.83 -20.05
CA CYS A 284 -11.68 17.77 -20.37
C CYS A 284 -11.12 16.39 -20.01
N LEU A 285 -9.89 16.07 -20.43
CA LEU A 285 -9.21 14.82 -20.10
C LEU A 285 -9.07 14.63 -18.58
N TRP A 286 -8.67 15.67 -17.84
CA TRP A 286 -8.56 15.65 -16.38
C TRP A 286 -9.90 15.36 -15.70
N PHE A 287 -10.99 16.00 -16.16
CA PHE A 287 -12.33 15.74 -15.64
C PHE A 287 -12.79 14.30 -15.94
N VAL A 288 -12.53 13.79 -17.15
CA VAL A 288 -12.85 12.39 -17.51
C VAL A 288 -12.08 11.40 -16.64
N VAL A 289 -10.77 11.60 -16.42
CA VAL A 289 -9.98 10.73 -15.53
C VAL A 289 -10.49 10.79 -14.09
N ALA A 290 -10.82 11.97 -13.57
CA ALA A 290 -11.38 12.13 -12.24
C ALA A 290 -12.75 11.44 -12.07
N VAL A 291 -13.57 11.33 -13.13
CA VAL A 291 -14.89 10.67 -13.09
C VAL A 291 -14.80 9.16 -13.32
N VAL A 292 -13.97 8.71 -14.26
CA VAL A 292 -13.78 7.27 -14.58
C VAL A 292 -12.99 6.54 -13.47
N GLN A 293 -12.14 7.26 -12.74
CA GLN A 293 -11.28 6.76 -11.67
C GLN A 293 -10.46 5.51 -12.06
N PRO A 294 -9.65 5.57 -13.13
CA PRO A 294 -8.93 4.40 -13.64
C PRO A 294 -7.95 3.83 -12.60
N ARG A 295 -7.96 2.50 -12.50
CA ARG A 295 -6.97 1.68 -11.80
C ARG A 295 -5.84 1.37 -12.77
N TRP A 296 -4.60 1.68 -12.40
CA TRP A 296 -3.46 1.62 -13.31
C TRP A 296 -2.73 0.27 -13.30
N GLY A 297 -2.94 -0.56 -12.27
CA GLY A 297 -2.36 -1.90 -12.14
C GLY A 297 -0.84 -1.90 -12.43
N PRO A 298 -0.33 -2.81 -13.29
CA PRO A 298 1.11 -2.92 -13.58
C PRO A 298 1.69 -1.78 -14.43
N THR A 299 0.87 -0.81 -14.90
CA THR A 299 1.38 0.33 -15.67
C THR A 299 2.02 1.40 -14.77
N ILE A 300 1.51 1.56 -13.55
CA ILE A 300 2.12 2.39 -12.50
C ILE A 300 2.52 1.49 -11.34
N SER A 301 3.74 0.97 -11.42
CA SER A 301 4.37 0.15 -10.37
C SER A 301 5.87 0.42 -10.32
N SER A 302 6.51 -0.01 -9.23
CA SER A 302 7.92 0.22 -8.91
C SER A 302 8.86 -0.74 -9.66
N SER A 303 8.30 -1.83 -10.18
CA SER A 303 8.97 -2.85 -11.00
C SER A 303 8.56 -2.81 -12.49
N GLY A 304 7.53 -2.03 -12.84
CA GLY A 304 6.88 -2.00 -14.14
C GLY A 304 7.04 -0.68 -14.90
N GLY A 305 5.96 -0.26 -15.56
CA GLY A 305 6.02 0.73 -16.65
C GLY A 305 6.49 2.13 -16.24
N ILE A 306 5.85 2.75 -15.24
CA ILE A 306 6.20 4.08 -14.72
C ILE A 306 6.23 4.03 -13.19
N ALA A 307 7.37 4.41 -12.61
CA ALA A 307 7.51 4.52 -11.15
C ALA A 307 6.47 5.51 -10.57
N PRO A 308 5.81 5.22 -9.43
CA PRO A 308 4.74 6.05 -8.89
C PRO A 308 5.10 7.52 -8.64
N SER A 309 6.35 7.78 -8.22
CA SER A 309 6.90 9.14 -8.06
C SER A 309 6.95 9.92 -9.37
N THR A 310 7.37 9.27 -10.46
CA THR A 310 7.39 9.84 -11.82
C THR A 310 5.97 10.11 -12.31
N ALA A 311 5.03 9.19 -12.09
CA ALA A 311 3.64 9.38 -12.48
C ALA A 311 3.00 10.58 -11.77
N THR A 312 3.18 10.67 -10.45
CA THR A 312 2.73 11.81 -9.62
C THR A 312 3.36 13.12 -10.09
N MET A 313 4.66 13.14 -10.37
CA MET A 313 5.37 14.32 -10.88
C MET A 313 4.82 14.78 -12.24
N VAL A 314 4.54 13.85 -13.16
CA VAL A 314 3.96 14.16 -14.48
C VAL A 314 2.54 14.69 -14.34
N CYS A 315 1.71 14.09 -13.48
CA CYS A 315 0.37 14.59 -13.17
C CYS A 315 0.41 16.02 -12.60
N ALA A 316 1.32 16.31 -11.65
CA ALA A 316 1.50 17.64 -11.08
C ALA A 316 2.00 18.67 -12.11
N MET A 317 2.90 18.27 -13.02
CA MET A 317 3.37 19.13 -14.11
C MET A 317 2.23 19.52 -15.05
N PHE A 318 1.43 18.55 -15.53
CA PHE A 318 0.27 18.84 -16.38
C PHE A 318 -0.81 19.64 -15.64
N ALA A 319 -1.05 19.37 -14.36
CA ALA A 319 -1.97 20.17 -13.54
C ALA A 319 -1.59 21.66 -13.57
N LYS A 320 -0.28 21.96 -13.47
CA LYS A 320 0.23 23.33 -13.49
C LYS A 320 0.22 23.96 -14.89
N THR A 321 0.45 23.21 -15.98
CA THR A 321 0.29 23.76 -17.34
C THR A 321 -1.17 24.03 -17.69
N ILE A 322 -2.12 23.22 -17.20
CA ILE A 322 -3.55 23.50 -17.34
C ILE A 322 -3.93 24.75 -16.55
N GLU A 323 -3.50 24.90 -15.30
CA GLU A 323 -3.74 26.11 -14.48
C GLU A 323 -3.22 27.38 -15.18
N ILE A 324 -1.94 27.39 -15.61
CA ILE A 324 -1.32 28.56 -16.25
C ILE A 324 -1.97 28.88 -17.60
N SER A 325 -2.30 27.87 -18.41
CA SER A 325 -2.99 28.08 -19.69
C SER A 325 -4.43 28.57 -19.50
N PHE A 326 -5.17 28.06 -18.50
CA PHE A 326 -6.50 28.53 -18.13
C PHE A 326 -6.49 30.02 -17.75
N VAL A 327 -5.62 30.42 -16.82
CA VAL A 327 -5.46 31.82 -16.39
C VAL A 327 -5.14 32.71 -17.60
N THR A 328 -4.21 32.28 -18.47
CA THR A 328 -3.80 33.04 -19.66
C THR A 328 -4.96 33.24 -20.64
N VAL A 329 -5.72 32.18 -20.92
CA VAL A 329 -6.86 32.19 -21.84
C VAL A 329 -8.02 33.02 -21.29
N PHE A 330 -8.29 32.93 -19.99
CA PHE A 330 -9.35 33.68 -19.33
C PHE A 330 -9.02 35.17 -19.17
N VAL A 331 -7.76 35.52 -18.86
CA VAL A 331 -7.28 36.92 -18.87
C VAL A 331 -7.40 37.52 -20.27
N ALA A 332 -6.97 36.79 -21.30
CA ALA A 332 -7.14 37.23 -22.69
C ALA A 332 -8.63 37.42 -23.05
N PHE A 333 -9.52 36.54 -22.58
CA PHE A 333 -10.97 36.67 -22.78
C PHE A 333 -11.52 37.95 -22.12
N ILE A 334 -11.21 38.21 -20.84
CA ILE A 334 -11.61 39.45 -20.16
C ILE A 334 -11.11 40.68 -20.92
N GLY A 335 -9.82 40.71 -21.28
CA GLY A 335 -9.21 41.81 -22.01
C GLY A 335 -9.89 42.08 -23.36
N GLN A 336 -10.21 41.03 -24.12
CA GLN A 336 -10.97 41.14 -25.37
C GLN A 336 -12.39 41.64 -25.17
N VAL A 337 -13.13 41.13 -24.17
CA VAL A 337 -14.53 41.51 -23.94
C VAL A 337 -14.61 42.96 -23.48
N LEU A 338 -13.84 43.34 -22.47
CA LEU A 338 -13.84 44.72 -21.95
C LEU A 338 -13.37 45.73 -22.98
N THR A 339 -12.27 45.44 -23.69
CA THR A 339 -11.75 46.37 -24.70
C THR A 339 -12.69 46.52 -25.90
N ARG A 340 -13.31 45.42 -26.37
CA ARG A 340 -14.36 45.52 -27.41
C ARG A 340 -15.59 46.28 -26.92
N ARG A 341 -15.93 46.19 -25.62
CA ARG A 341 -17.03 46.95 -25.02
C ARG A 341 -16.73 48.45 -25.00
N SER A 342 -15.49 48.87 -24.71
CA SER A 342 -15.10 50.29 -24.72
C SER A 342 -15.05 50.94 -26.12
N PHE A 343 -15.05 50.15 -27.21
CA PHE A 343 -15.13 50.66 -28.59
C PHE A 343 -16.56 50.84 -29.13
N VAL A 344 -17.58 50.24 -28.51
CA VAL A 344 -18.97 50.34 -29.00
C VAL A 344 -19.60 51.63 -28.48
N LYS A 345 -19.89 52.61 -29.36
CA LYS A 345 -20.45 53.93 -28.99
C LYS A 345 -21.70 53.84 -28.09
N SER A 346 -22.59 52.88 -28.36
CA SER A 346 -23.83 52.61 -27.61
C SER A 346 -23.64 51.90 -26.26
N SER A 347 -22.41 51.50 -25.89
CA SER A 347 -22.14 50.78 -24.64
C SER A 347 -21.98 51.69 -23.42
N LYS A 348 -21.98 51.08 -22.23
CA LYS A 348 -21.62 51.72 -20.95
C LYS A 348 -20.10 51.89 -20.73
N GLY A 349 -19.25 51.68 -21.75
CA GLY A 349 -17.80 51.73 -21.60
C GLY A 349 -17.22 50.59 -20.76
N MET A 350 -16.01 50.77 -20.22
CA MET A 350 -15.31 49.92 -19.24
C MET A 350 -15.01 50.75 -17.99
N THR A 351 -15.27 50.24 -16.79
CA THR A 351 -14.90 50.93 -15.54
C THR A 351 -13.49 50.56 -15.07
N LEU A 352 -12.88 51.41 -14.23
CA LEU A 352 -11.58 51.10 -13.64
C LEU A 352 -11.66 49.92 -12.66
N ALA A 353 -12.79 49.72 -11.97
CA ALA A 353 -13.06 48.52 -11.18
C ALA A 353 -12.94 47.25 -12.04
N GLU A 354 -13.57 47.24 -13.22
CA GLU A 354 -13.53 46.10 -14.14
C GLU A 354 -12.12 45.83 -14.71
N MET A 355 -11.30 46.86 -14.92
CA MET A 355 -9.89 46.66 -15.28
C MET A 355 -9.14 45.81 -14.23
N THR A 356 -9.50 45.91 -12.94
CA THR A 356 -8.84 45.13 -11.87
C THR A 356 -9.21 43.64 -11.84
N MET A 357 -10.26 43.21 -12.54
CA MET A 357 -10.65 41.78 -12.62
C MET A 357 -9.55 40.90 -13.21
N ARG A 358 -8.69 41.47 -14.07
CA ARG A 358 -7.47 40.83 -14.58
C ARG A 358 -6.52 40.41 -13.44
N ASN A 359 -6.32 41.29 -12.46
CA ASN A 359 -5.38 41.07 -11.38
C ASN A 359 -5.88 40.02 -10.39
N TRP A 360 -7.21 39.93 -10.20
CA TRP A 360 -7.83 38.92 -9.33
C TRP A 360 -7.49 37.49 -9.76
N VAL A 361 -7.42 37.23 -11.07
CA VAL A 361 -7.14 35.88 -11.61
C VAL A 361 -5.64 35.61 -11.66
N ILE A 362 -4.82 36.60 -12.05
CA ILE A 362 -3.35 36.46 -12.11
C ILE A 362 -2.75 36.31 -10.71
N GLN A 363 -3.28 37.03 -9.72
CA GLN A 363 -2.78 37.06 -8.35
C GLN A 363 -3.96 37.14 -7.37
N PRO A 364 -4.55 36.00 -6.94
CA PRO A 364 -5.71 35.97 -6.05
C PRO A 364 -5.56 36.81 -4.77
N GLY A 365 -4.33 36.89 -4.22
CA GLY A 365 -4.02 37.74 -3.07
C GLY A 365 -4.28 39.25 -3.27
N PHE A 366 -4.35 39.74 -4.51
CA PHE A 366 -4.71 41.13 -4.82
C PHE A 366 -6.11 41.50 -4.29
N MET A 367 -7.03 40.54 -4.23
CA MET A 367 -8.38 40.75 -3.66
C MET A 367 -8.35 41.02 -2.16
N LEU A 368 -7.35 40.50 -1.44
CA LEU A 368 -7.16 40.74 0.00
C LEU A 368 -6.52 42.11 0.26
N THR A 369 -5.56 42.54 -0.57
CA THR A 369 -4.86 43.81 -0.39
C THR A 369 -5.61 45.02 -0.96
N HIS A 370 -6.49 44.81 -1.95
CA HIS A 370 -7.25 45.86 -2.64
C HIS A 370 -8.75 45.60 -2.67
N TRP A 371 -9.31 45.20 -1.52
CA TRP A 371 -10.75 44.98 -1.33
C TRP A 371 -11.63 46.14 -1.82
N GLU A 372 -11.14 47.39 -1.83
CA GLU A 372 -11.92 48.56 -2.24
C GLU A 372 -12.50 48.50 -3.66
N THR A 373 -11.89 47.76 -4.61
CA THR A 373 -12.43 47.64 -5.97
C THR A 373 -13.46 46.52 -6.12
N LEU A 374 -13.45 45.55 -5.18
CA LEU A 374 -14.22 44.31 -5.28
C LEU A 374 -15.74 44.56 -5.25
N PRO A 375 -16.35 45.32 -4.31
CA PRO A 375 -17.78 45.56 -4.30
C PRO A 375 -18.35 46.17 -5.58
N TYR A 376 -17.57 46.97 -6.31
CA TYR A 376 -18.02 47.69 -7.51
C TYR A 376 -17.95 46.83 -8.78
N ALA A 377 -16.96 45.94 -8.89
CA ALA A 377 -16.84 45.04 -10.05
C ALA A 377 -17.51 43.67 -9.84
N ALA A 378 -17.49 43.10 -8.63
CA ALA A 378 -17.96 41.74 -8.32
C ALA A 378 -19.43 41.48 -8.68
N VAL A 379 -20.28 42.50 -8.53
CA VAL A 379 -21.74 42.43 -8.80
C VAL A 379 -22.04 42.44 -10.31
N THR A 380 -21.06 42.76 -11.16
CA THR A 380 -21.20 42.63 -12.62
C THR A 380 -21.12 41.16 -13.06
N PHE A 381 -21.76 40.81 -14.17
CA PHE A 381 -21.70 39.44 -14.74
C PHE A 381 -20.26 38.98 -15.03
N LEU A 382 -19.40 39.88 -15.54
CA LEU A 382 -17.98 39.59 -15.75
C LEU A 382 -17.21 39.47 -14.43
N GLY A 383 -17.55 40.29 -13.43
CA GLY A 383 -17.03 40.20 -12.07
C GLY A 383 -17.31 38.85 -11.43
N ALA A 384 -18.57 38.43 -11.41
CA ALA A 384 -18.99 37.14 -10.88
C ALA A 384 -18.24 35.98 -11.55
N ILE A 385 -18.14 35.96 -12.89
CA ILE A 385 -17.37 34.92 -13.61
C ILE A 385 -15.87 35.02 -13.28
N SER A 386 -15.30 36.22 -13.13
CA SER A 386 -13.89 36.38 -12.76
C SER A 386 -13.58 35.89 -11.35
N LEU A 387 -14.48 36.08 -10.39
CA LEU A 387 -14.36 35.54 -9.03
C LEU A 387 -14.46 34.01 -9.04
N ILE A 388 -15.41 33.45 -9.81
CA ILE A 388 -15.54 32.01 -10.00
C ILE A 388 -14.26 31.43 -10.64
N ALA A 389 -13.71 32.09 -11.66
CA ALA A 389 -12.45 31.71 -12.29
C ALA A 389 -11.25 31.81 -11.33
N THR A 390 -11.17 32.86 -10.51
CA THR A 390 -10.13 33.01 -9.47
C THR A 390 -10.19 31.88 -8.45
N ILE A 391 -11.38 31.56 -7.92
CA ILE A 391 -11.58 30.46 -6.96
C ILE A 391 -11.23 29.12 -7.62
N ALA A 392 -11.74 28.86 -8.82
CA ALA A 392 -11.49 27.62 -9.54
C ALA A 392 -9.99 27.44 -9.86
N SER A 393 -9.30 28.49 -10.29
CA SER A 393 -7.83 28.46 -10.51
C SER A 393 -7.05 28.24 -9.23
N THR A 394 -7.43 28.90 -8.12
CA THR A 394 -6.75 28.78 -6.82
C THR A 394 -6.80 27.35 -6.28
N PHE A 395 -7.92 26.65 -6.50
CA PHE A 395 -8.07 25.24 -6.09
C PHE A 395 -7.74 24.23 -7.19
N TYR A 396 -7.42 24.63 -8.43
CA TYR A 396 -7.29 23.68 -9.56
C TYR A 396 -6.16 22.66 -9.36
N THR A 397 -4.98 23.11 -8.97
CA THR A 397 -3.84 22.21 -8.75
C THR A 397 -4.06 21.28 -7.56
N THR A 398 -4.70 21.76 -6.48
CA THR A 398 -5.14 20.91 -5.37
C THR A 398 -6.21 19.91 -5.81
N ALA A 399 -7.22 20.33 -6.58
CA ALA A 399 -8.27 19.45 -7.10
C ALA A 399 -7.70 18.37 -8.03
N SER A 400 -6.75 18.73 -8.89
CA SER A 400 -6.03 17.78 -9.72
C SER A 400 -5.22 16.78 -8.88
N ASP A 401 -4.46 17.24 -7.89
CA ASP A 401 -3.68 16.31 -7.08
C ASP A 401 -4.59 15.40 -6.22
N VAL A 402 -5.71 15.93 -5.71
CA VAL A 402 -6.66 15.14 -4.93
C VAL A 402 -7.38 14.09 -5.79
N MET A 403 -7.86 14.45 -6.99
CA MET A 403 -8.78 13.63 -7.79
C MET A 403 -8.12 12.82 -8.94
N VAL A 404 -6.99 13.27 -9.49
CA VAL A 404 -6.37 12.72 -10.72
C VAL A 404 -5.02 12.05 -10.46
N SER A 405 -4.26 12.53 -9.46
CA SER A 405 -2.96 11.96 -9.07
C SER A 405 -3.12 10.48 -8.64
N PRO A 406 -2.27 9.56 -9.13
CA PRO A 406 -2.39 8.13 -8.85
C PRO A 406 -2.02 7.81 -7.40
N LYS A 407 -2.93 7.20 -6.64
CA LYS A 407 -2.74 6.88 -5.22
C LYS A 407 -3.08 5.42 -4.93
N LEU A 408 -2.39 4.83 -3.95
CA LEU A 408 -2.69 3.48 -3.49
C LEU A 408 -4.10 3.44 -2.87
N LYS A 409 -4.98 2.68 -3.50
CA LYS A 409 -6.36 2.49 -3.04
C LYS A 409 -6.77 1.03 -3.23
N TYR A 410 -7.47 0.48 -2.24
CA TYR A 410 -8.05 -0.85 -2.34
C TYR A 410 -9.18 -0.88 -3.38
N GLY A 411 -9.20 -1.95 -4.17
CA GLY A 411 -10.36 -2.31 -4.98
C GLY A 411 -11.57 -2.78 -4.14
N GLY A 412 -12.61 -3.19 -4.86
CA GLY A 412 -13.63 -4.09 -4.30
C GLY A 412 -13.07 -5.50 -4.09
N TRP A 413 -13.93 -6.41 -3.63
CA TRP A 413 -13.62 -7.85 -3.69
C TRP A 413 -14.00 -8.38 -5.07
N GLU A 414 -13.08 -9.11 -5.70
CA GLU A 414 -13.23 -9.64 -7.05
C GLU A 414 -13.03 -11.17 -7.02
N SER A 415 -14.02 -11.93 -7.46
CA SER A 415 -13.91 -13.40 -7.59
C SER A 415 -13.03 -13.78 -8.76
N LYS A 416 -11.98 -14.57 -8.52
CA LYS A 416 -10.96 -14.92 -9.51
C LYS A 416 -10.38 -16.30 -9.21
N ALA A 417 -10.23 -17.14 -10.24
CA ALA A 417 -9.46 -18.37 -10.12
C ALA A 417 -7.95 -18.06 -10.01
N LEU A 418 -7.26 -18.68 -9.07
CA LEU A 418 -5.82 -18.56 -8.85
C LEU A 418 -5.14 -19.90 -9.12
N ASN A 419 -3.95 -19.84 -9.69
CA ASN A 419 -3.18 -21.00 -10.12
C ASN A 419 -1.94 -21.18 -9.24
N GLY A 420 -1.69 -22.39 -8.74
CA GLY A 420 -0.53 -22.74 -7.92
C GLY A 420 0.12 -24.04 -8.39
N TYR A 421 1.37 -24.27 -8.01
CA TYR A 421 2.08 -25.51 -8.33
C TYR A 421 1.84 -26.58 -7.26
N VAL A 422 1.61 -27.81 -7.70
CA VAL A 422 1.37 -29.00 -6.87
C VAL A 422 2.41 -30.06 -7.20
N LEU A 423 3.07 -30.58 -6.16
CA LEU A 423 4.24 -31.45 -6.22
C LEU A 423 3.96 -32.85 -5.65
N SER A 424 3.06 -33.02 -4.67
CA SER A 424 2.80 -34.33 -4.05
C SER A 424 1.43 -34.44 -3.38
N SER A 425 1.04 -35.68 -3.07
CA SER A 425 -0.03 -35.97 -2.14
C SER A 425 0.20 -35.30 -0.78
N TYR A 426 -0.88 -35.14 -0.01
CA TYR A 426 -0.81 -34.61 1.35
C TYR A 426 0.14 -35.45 2.22
N ALA A 427 0.95 -34.78 3.04
CA ALA A 427 1.88 -35.39 4.00
C ALA A 427 2.88 -36.42 3.45
N ASN A 428 3.18 -36.40 2.14
CA ASN A 428 4.16 -37.27 1.51
C ASN A 428 5.58 -37.05 2.10
N THR A 429 6.16 -38.08 2.71
CA THR A 429 7.48 -38.02 3.35
C THR A 429 8.65 -37.84 2.38
N PHE A 430 8.54 -38.34 1.14
CA PHE A 430 9.63 -38.25 0.17
C PHE A 430 9.72 -36.83 -0.41
N ALA A 431 8.58 -36.25 -0.80
CA ALA A 431 8.53 -34.88 -1.32
C ALA A 431 8.92 -33.83 -0.25
N THR A 432 8.56 -34.03 1.02
CA THR A 432 8.98 -33.16 2.13
C THR A 432 10.46 -33.31 2.47
N GLN A 433 11.05 -34.50 2.32
CA GLN A 433 12.50 -34.68 2.44
C GLN A 433 13.25 -34.04 1.25
N ASP A 434 12.77 -34.23 0.03
CA ASP A 434 13.38 -33.68 -1.19
C ASP A 434 13.40 -32.15 -1.23
N SER A 435 12.42 -31.48 -0.64
CA SER A 435 12.36 -30.03 -0.53
C SER A 435 13.26 -29.44 0.57
N CYS A 436 13.92 -30.26 1.40
CA CYS A 436 14.75 -29.77 2.50
C CYS A 436 16.13 -29.23 2.04
N PRO A 437 16.50 -27.97 2.35
CA PRO A 437 17.73 -27.34 1.87
C PRO A 437 18.96 -27.75 2.71
N THR A 438 19.46 -28.98 2.49
CA THR A 438 20.67 -29.50 3.15
C THR A 438 21.91 -29.39 2.25
N PRO A 439 23.05 -28.86 2.75
CA PRO A 439 24.32 -28.82 2.03
C PRO A 439 25.11 -30.16 2.09
N LEU A 440 24.54 -31.20 2.73
CA LEU A 440 25.16 -32.52 2.88
C LEU A 440 24.54 -33.59 1.95
N ARG A 441 23.67 -33.19 1.01
CA ARG A 441 22.85 -34.10 0.15
C ARG A 441 23.70 -35.08 -0.67
N LYS A 442 25.00 -34.85 -0.89
CA LYS A 442 25.91 -35.76 -1.63
C LYS A 442 27.11 -36.21 -0.80
N GLU A 443 27.21 -35.71 0.43
CA GLU A 443 28.39 -35.78 1.29
C GLU A 443 28.14 -36.64 2.56
N ASP A 444 26.88 -36.90 2.89
CA ASP A 444 26.50 -37.82 3.98
C ASP A 444 26.90 -39.27 3.64
N PRO A 445 27.69 -39.95 4.48
CA PRO A 445 28.18 -41.30 4.21
C PRO A 445 27.08 -42.38 4.24
N ASN A 446 25.88 -42.06 4.75
CA ASN A 446 24.75 -42.99 4.81
C ASN A 446 23.84 -42.89 3.58
N GLY A 447 23.76 -41.71 2.95
CA GLY A 447 22.95 -41.47 1.74
C GLY A 447 22.26 -40.10 1.71
N PRO A 448 21.84 -39.62 0.51
CA PRO A 448 21.13 -38.34 0.33
C PRO A 448 19.86 -38.21 1.19
N GLU A 449 19.18 -39.33 1.43
CA GLU A 449 17.95 -39.43 2.21
C GLU A 449 18.18 -39.20 3.72
N PHE A 450 19.34 -39.60 4.26
CA PHE A 450 19.69 -39.36 5.66
C PHE A 450 20.01 -37.89 5.92
N ALA A 451 20.70 -37.23 4.97
CA ALA A 451 20.92 -35.79 5.00
C ALA A 451 19.61 -34.99 4.93
N ALA A 452 18.65 -35.45 4.12
CA ALA A 452 17.34 -34.84 3.96
C ALA A 452 16.44 -35.05 5.19
N ARG A 453 16.42 -36.27 5.75
CA ARG A 453 15.71 -36.58 7.00
C ARG A 453 16.23 -35.74 8.17
N SER A 454 17.56 -35.71 8.37
CA SER A 454 18.20 -34.92 9.44
C SER A 454 17.94 -33.41 9.30
N CYS A 455 17.82 -32.92 8.06
CA CYS A 455 17.44 -31.53 7.75
C CYS A 455 16.00 -31.23 8.19
N LEU A 456 15.06 -32.13 7.91
CA LEU A 456 13.67 -32.00 8.38
C LEU A 456 13.57 -32.09 9.91
N ASP A 457 14.33 -32.98 10.54
CA ASP A 457 14.34 -33.13 12.00
C ASP A 457 14.70 -31.81 12.72
N ILE A 458 15.66 -31.07 12.16
CA ILE A 458 16.04 -29.73 12.63
C ILE A 458 14.91 -28.71 12.41
N GLN A 459 14.20 -28.74 11.27
CA GLN A 459 13.06 -27.87 11.01
C GLN A 459 11.88 -28.15 11.94
N TYR A 460 11.55 -29.43 12.14
CA TYR A 460 10.53 -29.87 13.10
C TYR A 460 10.88 -29.37 14.50
N ALA A 461 12.12 -29.52 14.96
CA ALA A 461 12.56 -29.02 16.27
C ALA A 461 12.42 -27.49 16.38
N GLY A 462 12.95 -26.75 15.40
CA GLY A 462 12.90 -25.29 15.39
C GLY A 462 11.46 -24.74 15.43
N GLN A 463 10.56 -25.29 14.61
CA GLN A 463 9.17 -24.82 14.53
C GLN A 463 8.31 -25.32 15.70
N SER A 464 8.36 -26.61 16.06
CA SER A 464 7.51 -27.18 17.12
C SER A 464 7.74 -26.47 18.45
N TYR A 465 9.00 -26.32 18.87
CA TYR A 465 9.35 -25.64 20.12
C TYR A 465 9.00 -24.15 20.09
N ARG A 466 9.20 -23.46 18.96
CA ARG A 466 8.75 -22.07 18.77
C ARG A 466 7.22 -21.96 18.94
N ASN A 467 6.45 -22.81 18.27
CA ASN A 467 4.98 -22.76 18.29
C ASN A 467 4.44 -23.00 19.70
N LEU A 468 4.97 -24.01 20.41
CA LEU A 468 4.61 -24.29 21.80
C LEU A 468 4.99 -23.14 22.73
N VAL A 469 6.20 -22.58 22.65
CA VAL A 469 6.60 -21.43 23.49
C VAL A 469 5.76 -20.18 23.20
N SER A 470 5.40 -19.92 21.94
CA SER A 470 4.50 -18.82 21.55
C SER A 470 3.13 -18.97 22.20
N PHE A 471 2.56 -20.17 22.15
CA PHE A 471 1.27 -20.51 22.78
C PHE A 471 1.33 -20.44 24.30
N LEU A 472 2.39 -20.96 24.93
CA LEU A 472 2.60 -20.85 26.37
C LEU A 472 2.78 -19.41 26.85
N THR A 473 3.34 -18.52 26.02
CA THR A 473 3.45 -17.09 26.35
C THR A 473 2.07 -16.44 26.46
N VAL A 474 1.14 -16.76 25.54
CA VAL A 474 -0.25 -16.26 25.59
C VAL A 474 -0.98 -16.78 26.84
N TRP A 475 -0.76 -18.05 27.21
CA TRP A 475 -1.33 -18.61 28.43
C TRP A 475 -0.71 -18.02 29.71
N ASP A 476 0.58 -17.70 29.70
CA ASP A 476 1.25 -17.03 30.82
C ASP A 476 0.73 -15.60 31.02
N GLU A 477 0.49 -14.85 29.94
CA GLU A 477 -0.19 -13.54 29.99
C GLU A 477 -1.62 -13.64 30.55
N ILE A 478 -2.39 -14.66 30.13
CA ILE A 478 -3.76 -14.92 30.63
C ILE A 478 -3.75 -15.22 32.14
N ASN A 479 -2.80 -16.04 32.58
CA ASN A 479 -2.63 -16.41 33.98
C ASN A 479 -2.20 -15.21 34.84
N HIS A 480 -1.19 -14.44 34.40
CA HIS A 480 -0.70 -13.25 35.10
C HIS A 480 -1.74 -12.12 35.19
N ASN A 481 -2.56 -11.91 34.16
CA ASN A 481 -3.62 -10.90 34.19
C ASN A 481 -4.86 -11.35 35.00
N GLY A 482 -4.97 -12.64 35.34
CA GLY A 482 -6.16 -13.22 35.98
C GLY A 482 -7.41 -13.22 35.09
N THR A 483 -7.27 -12.85 33.82
CA THR A 483 -8.35 -12.79 32.84
C THR A 483 -8.59 -14.19 32.27
N GLY A 484 -9.28 -15.04 33.05
CA GLY A 484 -9.55 -16.42 32.68
C GLY A 484 -10.10 -16.58 31.26
N ALA A 485 -9.43 -17.41 30.47
CA ALA A 485 -9.84 -17.79 29.13
C ALA A 485 -11.19 -18.51 29.14
N SER A 486 -11.82 -18.58 27.97
CA SER A 486 -13.08 -19.28 27.79
C SER A 486 -12.99 -20.77 28.22
N LEU A 487 -14.12 -21.28 28.70
CA LEU A 487 -14.34 -22.72 28.85
C LEU A 487 -14.87 -23.36 27.55
N ASP A 488 -15.34 -22.55 26.60
CA ASP A 488 -15.64 -22.99 25.25
C ASP A 488 -14.40 -22.87 24.34
N MET A 489 -14.14 -23.93 23.58
CA MET A 489 -12.97 -24.10 22.72
C MET A 489 -12.91 -23.07 21.58
N SER A 490 -14.06 -22.64 21.05
CA SER A 490 -14.13 -21.63 19.97
C SER A 490 -13.47 -20.29 20.33
N HIS A 491 -13.33 -20.01 21.63
CA HIS A 491 -12.82 -18.74 22.18
C HIS A 491 -11.56 -18.93 23.05
N ARG A 492 -10.93 -20.11 23.02
CA ARG A 492 -9.64 -20.35 23.68
C ARG A 492 -8.47 -19.94 22.77
N PRO A 493 -7.32 -19.54 23.32
CA PRO A 493 -6.13 -19.22 22.54
C PRO A 493 -5.80 -20.28 21.48
N VAL A 494 -5.34 -19.83 20.32
CA VAL A 494 -4.95 -20.67 19.18
C VAL A 494 -3.44 -20.71 19.02
N GLY A 495 -2.94 -21.70 18.29
CA GLY A 495 -1.53 -21.78 17.91
C GLY A 495 -1.16 -20.82 16.77
N THR A 496 0.07 -20.35 16.78
CA THR A 496 0.67 -19.58 15.68
C THR A 496 1.98 -20.22 15.24
N THR A 497 2.21 -20.29 13.95
CA THR A 497 3.47 -20.79 13.36
C THR A 497 3.96 -19.88 12.22
N LEU A 498 5.10 -20.19 11.61
CA LEU A 498 5.66 -19.43 10.49
C LEU A 498 5.75 -20.28 9.23
N LEU A 499 5.45 -19.64 8.10
CA LEU A 499 5.82 -20.09 6.77
C LEU A 499 6.94 -19.17 6.25
N TYR A 500 8.02 -19.78 5.74
CA TYR A 500 9.23 -19.11 5.22
C TYR A 500 9.81 -18.00 6.13
N ASP A 501 9.71 -18.19 7.45
CA ASP A 501 10.11 -17.25 8.53
C ASP A 501 9.53 -15.82 8.48
N ASN A 502 8.74 -15.48 7.45
CA ASN A 502 8.18 -14.15 7.22
C ASN A 502 6.66 -14.08 7.43
N THR A 503 5.95 -15.18 7.22
CA THR A 503 4.49 -15.23 7.15
C THR A 503 3.93 -15.92 8.38
N THR A 504 3.14 -15.21 9.18
CA THR A 504 2.51 -15.80 10.37
C THR A 504 1.26 -16.57 9.97
N LEU A 505 1.27 -17.88 10.17
CA LEU A 505 0.08 -18.72 10.03
C LEU A 505 -0.61 -18.81 11.40
N THR A 506 -1.90 -18.51 11.44
CA THR A 506 -2.77 -18.57 12.63
C THR A 506 -3.75 -19.71 12.46
N THR A 507 -3.78 -20.59 13.46
CA THR A 507 -4.69 -21.74 13.48
C THR A 507 -6.05 -21.38 14.05
N THR A 508 -7.05 -22.25 13.83
CA THR A 508 -8.42 -22.11 14.35
C THR A 508 -8.87 -23.45 14.92
N TRP A 509 -9.53 -23.45 16.07
CA TRP A 509 -10.15 -24.65 16.64
C TRP A 509 -11.37 -25.05 15.81
N VAL A 510 -11.51 -26.33 15.48
CA VAL A 510 -12.60 -26.87 14.66
C VAL A 510 -13.15 -28.18 15.22
N LYS A 511 -14.35 -28.55 14.77
CA LYS A 511 -15.19 -29.62 15.32
C LYS A 511 -15.43 -29.44 16.83
N THR A 512 -15.67 -28.19 17.23
CA THR A 512 -15.78 -27.76 18.64
C THR A 512 -16.89 -28.50 19.39
N GLU A 513 -17.90 -29.00 18.69
CA GLU A 513 -19.00 -29.83 19.21
C GLU A 513 -18.53 -31.10 19.98
N TYR A 514 -17.39 -31.72 19.62
CA TYR A 514 -16.85 -32.89 20.31
C TYR A 514 -15.89 -32.55 21.45
N SER A 515 -15.48 -31.29 21.58
CA SER A 515 -14.40 -30.86 22.49
C SER A 515 -14.87 -30.53 23.91
N ASN A 516 -16.17 -30.49 24.17
CA ASN A 516 -16.71 -30.18 25.49
C ASN A 516 -16.44 -31.31 26.51
N VAL A 517 -15.36 -31.18 27.27
CA VAL A 517 -14.91 -32.16 28.28
C VAL A 517 -15.97 -32.45 29.34
N THR A 518 -16.68 -31.42 29.82
CA THR A 518 -17.71 -31.59 30.86
C THR A 518 -18.84 -32.47 30.38
N ARG A 519 -19.32 -32.22 29.15
CA ARG A 519 -20.33 -33.06 28.50
C ARG A 519 -19.84 -34.50 28.28
N GLN A 520 -18.61 -34.69 27.79
CA GLN A 520 -18.03 -36.03 27.61
C GLN A 520 -17.90 -36.78 28.95
N TYR A 521 -17.55 -36.07 30.02
CA TYR A 521 -17.44 -36.63 31.37
C TYR A 521 -18.80 -37.04 31.94
N GLU A 522 -19.85 -36.23 31.73
CA GLU A 522 -21.23 -36.56 32.12
C GLU A 522 -21.81 -37.73 31.30
N GLU A 523 -21.56 -37.77 29.99
CA GLU A 523 -22.08 -38.82 29.09
C GLU A 523 -21.37 -40.19 29.26
N LYS A 524 -20.07 -40.21 29.60
CA LYS A 524 -19.23 -41.42 29.58
C LYS A 524 -18.55 -41.76 30.91
N GLY A 525 -18.64 -40.91 31.94
CA GLY A 525 -18.02 -41.12 33.25
C GLY A 525 -16.49 -41.03 33.28
N ARG A 526 -15.85 -40.61 32.18
CA ARG A 526 -14.38 -40.55 32.01
C ARG A 526 -13.96 -39.24 31.36
N ILE A 527 -12.76 -38.75 31.70
CA ILE A 527 -12.22 -37.52 31.13
C ILE A 527 -11.73 -37.84 29.72
N ILE A 528 -12.43 -37.29 28.72
CA ILE A 528 -12.04 -37.29 27.31
C ILE A 528 -11.95 -35.83 26.87
N HIS A 529 -10.81 -35.43 26.31
CA HIS A 529 -10.67 -34.16 25.61
C HIS A 529 -10.25 -34.42 24.17
N ASN A 530 -11.10 -34.02 23.23
CA ASN A 530 -10.94 -34.24 21.79
C ASN A 530 -10.92 -32.89 21.07
N VAL A 531 -9.74 -32.42 20.66
CA VAL A 531 -9.58 -31.14 19.95
C VAL A 531 -9.15 -31.37 18.51
N THR A 532 -9.65 -30.55 17.58
CA THR A 532 -9.12 -30.48 16.22
C THR A 532 -8.66 -29.06 15.93
N LEU A 533 -7.48 -28.92 15.36
CA LEU A 533 -6.84 -27.64 15.07
C LEU A 533 -6.59 -27.54 13.57
N ALA A 534 -7.24 -26.58 12.91
CA ALA A 534 -7.07 -26.30 11.49
C ALA A 534 -5.96 -25.28 11.24
N MET A 535 -5.17 -25.53 10.20
CA MET A 535 -4.09 -24.67 9.70
C MET A 535 -4.46 -24.20 8.28
N PRO A 536 -4.23 -22.93 7.91
CA PRO A 536 -4.47 -22.48 6.54
C PRO A 536 -3.52 -23.15 5.55
N HIS A 537 -3.96 -23.32 4.30
CA HIS A 537 -3.20 -24.04 3.28
C HIS A 537 -2.00 -23.21 2.77
N PRO A 538 -0.74 -23.60 3.03
CA PRO A 538 0.42 -22.76 2.76
C PRO A 538 0.62 -22.47 1.27
N GLY A 539 0.22 -23.39 0.37
CA GLY A 539 0.25 -23.19 -1.09
C GLY A 539 -0.55 -21.98 -1.61
N VAL A 540 -1.40 -21.36 -0.77
CA VAL A 540 -2.05 -20.07 -1.11
C VAL A 540 -1.03 -18.93 -1.18
N TYR A 541 0.05 -18.97 -0.38
CA TYR A 541 1.18 -18.06 -0.49
C TYR A 541 1.94 -18.25 -1.81
N ASP A 542 2.20 -19.51 -2.18
CA ASP A 542 2.91 -19.85 -3.42
C ASP A 542 2.09 -19.43 -4.65
N ALA A 543 0.76 -19.61 -4.61
CA ALA A 543 -0.14 -19.08 -5.63
C ALA A 543 -0.20 -17.54 -5.63
N ALA A 544 -0.24 -16.89 -4.47
CA ALA A 544 -0.29 -15.43 -4.36
C ALA A 544 0.98 -14.74 -4.89
N THR A 545 2.13 -15.40 -4.78
CA THR A 545 3.44 -14.93 -5.30
C THR A 545 3.72 -15.40 -6.74
N ASN A 546 2.98 -16.37 -7.28
CA ASN A 546 3.17 -16.90 -8.63
C ASN A 546 2.90 -15.84 -9.73
N PRO A 547 3.87 -15.55 -10.63
CA PRO A 547 3.71 -14.55 -11.69
C PRO A 547 2.58 -14.85 -12.68
N VAL A 548 2.14 -16.12 -12.81
CA VAL A 548 0.98 -16.50 -13.63
C VAL A 548 -0.29 -15.75 -13.22
N ASN A 549 -0.48 -15.51 -11.91
CA ASN A 549 -1.69 -14.87 -11.38
C ASN A 549 -1.69 -13.34 -11.51
N LYS A 550 -0.53 -12.72 -11.84
CA LYS A 550 -0.36 -11.27 -12.06
C LYS A 550 -0.86 -10.40 -10.88
N ILE A 551 -0.63 -10.87 -9.66
CA ILE A 551 -0.90 -10.12 -8.43
C ILE A 551 0.33 -9.23 -8.14
N LEU A 552 0.12 -7.93 -7.99
CA LEU A 552 1.18 -6.99 -7.60
C LEU A 552 1.57 -7.24 -6.15
N GLN A 553 2.85 -7.48 -5.91
CA GLN A 553 3.42 -7.69 -4.58
C GLN A 553 3.70 -6.34 -3.90
N PRO A 554 3.85 -6.29 -2.56
CA PRO A 554 4.20 -5.07 -1.84
C PRO A 554 5.44 -4.36 -2.40
N ASN A 555 6.43 -5.13 -2.88
CA ASN A 555 7.65 -4.63 -3.53
C ASN A 555 7.38 -3.89 -4.85
N ASP A 556 6.39 -4.35 -5.64
CA ASP A 556 5.94 -3.65 -6.85
C ASP A 556 5.24 -2.33 -6.52
N LEU A 557 4.81 -2.16 -5.28
CA LEU A 557 4.08 -1.00 -4.77
C LEU A 557 4.90 -0.24 -3.72
N SER A 558 6.19 -0.03 -4.03
CA SER A 558 7.16 0.75 -3.26
C SER A 558 7.41 0.25 -1.83
N GLY A 559 7.18 -1.04 -1.57
CA GLY A 559 7.35 -1.66 -0.26
C GLY A 559 6.19 -1.38 0.72
N VAL A 560 5.11 -0.73 0.27
CA VAL A 560 3.96 -0.34 1.11
C VAL A 560 2.63 -0.90 0.62
N GLY A 561 2.61 -1.60 -0.52
CA GLY A 561 1.40 -2.21 -1.07
C GLY A 561 0.82 -3.32 -0.21
N GLU A 562 -0.49 -3.53 -0.35
CA GLU A 562 -1.26 -4.47 0.45
C GLU A 562 -2.24 -5.26 -0.44
N TYR A 563 -2.48 -6.54 -0.13
CA TYR A 563 -3.58 -7.29 -0.72
C TYR A 563 -4.16 -8.31 0.24
N ALA A 564 -5.41 -8.68 0.00
CA ALA A 564 -6.12 -9.73 0.73
C ALA A 564 -6.67 -10.76 -0.25
N ILE A 565 -6.57 -12.04 0.11
CA ILE A 565 -7.08 -13.19 -0.64
C ILE A 565 -7.88 -14.05 0.33
N ARG A 566 -9.04 -14.52 -0.11
CA ARG A 566 -9.79 -15.59 0.54
C ARG A 566 -9.84 -16.75 -0.42
N ALA A 567 -9.21 -17.85 -0.06
CA ALA A 567 -9.01 -19.01 -0.92
C ALA A 567 -9.97 -20.13 -0.53
N SER A 568 -10.78 -20.56 -1.48
CA SER A 568 -11.68 -21.71 -1.38
C SER A 568 -10.89 -22.98 -1.63
N VAL A 569 -10.13 -23.39 -0.61
CA VAL A 569 -9.17 -24.50 -0.62
C VAL A 569 -9.29 -25.32 0.66
N VAL A 570 -8.96 -26.61 0.59
CA VAL A 570 -8.95 -27.46 1.78
C VAL A 570 -7.89 -27.01 2.80
N SER A 571 -8.18 -27.17 4.09
CA SER A 571 -7.27 -26.81 5.17
C SER A 571 -6.73 -28.06 5.88
N PRO A 572 -5.41 -28.25 6.02
CA PRO A 572 -4.86 -29.36 6.82
C PRO A 572 -5.23 -29.19 8.31
N VAL A 573 -5.63 -30.28 8.97
CA VAL A 573 -6.06 -30.28 10.38
C VAL A 573 -5.42 -31.42 11.16
N ILE A 574 -4.96 -31.13 12.39
CA ILE A 574 -4.54 -32.18 13.34
C ILE A 574 -5.64 -32.37 14.39
N ASN A 575 -5.95 -33.62 14.69
CA ASN A 575 -6.84 -34.02 15.78
C ASN A 575 -6.02 -34.67 16.89
N VAL A 576 -6.30 -34.28 18.13
CA VAL A 576 -5.68 -34.84 19.34
C VAL A 576 -6.78 -35.20 20.33
N MET A 577 -6.92 -36.49 20.62
CA MET A 577 -7.91 -37.02 21.56
C MET A 577 -7.20 -37.70 22.73
N CYS A 578 -7.20 -37.04 23.89
CA CYS A 578 -6.62 -37.54 25.13
C CYS A 578 -7.71 -38.10 26.08
N VAL A 579 -7.45 -39.28 26.63
CA VAL A 579 -8.37 -40.02 27.51
C VAL A 579 -7.64 -40.43 28.79
N ASN A 580 -8.28 -40.23 29.94
CA ASN A 580 -7.78 -40.67 31.25
C ASN A 580 -8.15 -42.14 31.51
N MET A 581 -7.18 -42.95 31.96
CA MET A 581 -7.32 -44.40 32.22
C MET A 581 -6.58 -44.80 33.51
N ASN A 582 -7.08 -45.79 34.25
CA ASN A 582 -6.34 -46.35 35.40
C ASN A 582 -5.24 -47.35 34.96
N GLU A 583 -4.56 -48.00 35.90
CA GLU A 583 -3.49 -48.96 35.59
C GLU A 583 -4.08 -50.26 35.00
N GLU A 584 -5.23 -50.69 35.52
CA GLU A 584 -5.87 -51.97 35.20
C GLU A 584 -6.52 -51.99 33.80
N GLU A 585 -7.19 -50.91 33.39
CA GLU A 585 -7.75 -50.72 32.04
C GLU A 585 -6.66 -50.65 30.97
N LEU A 586 -5.45 -50.21 31.36
CA LEU A 586 -4.32 -50.01 30.47
C LEU A 586 -3.42 -51.24 30.37
N ALA A 587 -3.44 -52.15 31.36
CA ALA A 587 -2.64 -53.38 31.38
C ALA A 587 -2.68 -54.24 30.11
N PRO A 588 -3.80 -54.38 29.37
CA PRO A 588 -3.81 -55.06 28.07
C PRO A 588 -2.84 -54.45 27.04
N LEU A 589 -2.60 -53.14 27.12
CA LEU A 589 -1.73 -52.39 26.20
C LEU A 589 -0.27 -52.31 26.65
N ILE A 590 0.07 -52.75 27.88
CA ILE A 590 1.43 -52.67 28.41
C ILE A 590 2.09 -54.05 28.40
N TYR A 591 3.10 -54.22 27.55
CA TYR A 591 3.82 -55.47 27.35
C TYR A 591 4.37 -56.07 28.66
N THR A 592 4.92 -55.25 29.57
CA THR A 592 5.45 -55.70 30.89
C THR A 592 4.39 -56.20 31.89
N LYS A 593 3.10 -56.22 31.52
CA LYS A 593 2.02 -56.88 32.28
C LYS A 593 1.55 -58.19 31.65
N TRP A 594 2.02 -58.55 30.47
CA TRP A 594 1.64 -59.78 29.79
C TRP A 594 2.34 -60.99 30.43
N GLU A 595 1.63 -62.12 30.56
CA GLU A 595 2.04 -63.27 31.39
C GLU A 595 3.41 -63.89 31.02
N ASN A 596 3.80 -63.81 29.74
CA ASN A 596 5.05 -64.37 29.22
C ASN A 596 6.09 -63.29 28.83
N SER A 597 5.93 -62.04 29.30
CA SER A 597 6.81 -60.94 28.91
C SER A 597 8.24 -61.05 29.47
N GLN A 598 9.23 -60.83 28.61
CA GLN A 598 10.65 -60.74 28.97
C GLN A 598 11.00 -59.30 29.37
N THR A 599 11.26 -59.08 30.66
CA THR A 599 11.41 -57.72 31.22
C THR A 599 12.79 -57.48 31.84
N ASN A 600 13.32 -56.27 31.63
CA ASN A 600 14.52 -55.72 32.23
C ASN A 600 14.15 -54.64 33.26
N ALA A 601 14.99 -54.41 34.26
CA ALA A 601 14.85 -53.27 35.16
C ALA A 601 15.34 -51.97 34.49
N THR A 602 14.60 -50.87 34.64
CA THR A 602 14.99 -49.54 34.11
C THR A 602 16.02 -48.81 34.98
N GLY A 603 16.19 -49.24 36.24
CA GLY A 603 16.91 -48.50 37.28
C GLY A 603 16.07 -47.43 38.00
N VAL A 604 14.86 -47.12 37.54
CA VAL A 604 13.96 -46.14 38.17
C VAL A 604 12.99 -46.86 39.11
N GLY A 605 13.44 -47.04 40.36
CA GLY A 605 12.66 -47.74 41.39
C GLY A 605 12.32 -49.18 40.98
N ASN A 606 11.03 -49.54 41.04
CA ASN A 606 10.53 -50.86 40.66
C ASN A 606 10.05 -50.94 39.19
N GLN A 607 10.29 -49.91 38.36
CA GLN A 607 9.80 -49.86 36.98
C GLN A 607 10.57 -50.84 36.08
N THR A 608 9.86 -51.77 35.46
CA THR A 608 10.38 -52.67 34.42
C THR A 608 10.08 -52.15 33.02
N THR A 609 10.87 -52.59 32.05
CA THR A 609 10.73 -52.33 30.62
C THR A 609 10.89 -53.64 29.84
N GLY A 610 10.25 -53.79 28.68
CA GLY A 610 10.50 -54.91 27.79
C GLY A 610 11.97 -54.98 27.33
N TRP A 611 12.46 -56.18 27.05
CA TRP A 611 13.81 -56.38 26.49
C TRP A 611 13.98 -55.77 25.09
N ALA A 612 15.22 -55.69 24.60
CA ALA A 612 15.58 -54.99 23.36
C ALA A 612 15.05 -55.59 22.03
N GLY A 613 14.17 -56.60 22.10
CA GLY A 613 13.49 -57.19 20.95
C GLY A 613 12.01 -57.49 21.22
N TRP A 614 11.41 -56.85 22.23
CA TRP A 614 10.01 -57.10 22.65
C TRP A 614 8.99 -56.89 21.52
N GLU A 615 9.28 -56.01 20.55
CA GLU A 615 8.45 -55.80 19.36
C GLU A 615 8.27 -57.08 18.53
N GLY A 616 9.29 -57.96 18.53
CA GLY A 616 9.27 -59.24 17.80
C GLY A 616 8.45 -60.34 18.49
N GLU A 617 8.04 -60.14 19.75
CA GLU A 617 7.13 -61.04 20.48
C GLU A 617 5.66 -60.66 20.33
N LEU A 618 5.37 -59.50 19.73
CA LEU A 618 4.00 -59.10 19.44
C LEU A 618 3.38 -60.07 18.41
N PRO A 619 2.16 -60.60 18.64
CA PRO A 619 1.49 -61.44 17.66
C PRO A 619 1.43 -60.75 16.30
N HIS A 620 1.81 -61.42 15.23
CA HIS A 620 1.80 -60.81 13.90
C HIS A 620 0.36 -60.43 13.49
N PRO A 621 0.16 -59.36 12.70
CA PRO A 621 -1.17 -58.93 12.29
C PRO A 621 -1.79 -59.91 11.28
N GLU A 622 -2.56 -60.86 11.79
CA GLU A 622 -3.45 -61.74 11.02
C GLU A 622 -4.90 -61.21 11.08
N GLU A 623 -5.77 -61.62 10.15
CA GLU A 623 -7.11 -61.01 9.97
C GLU A 623 -8.04 -61.12 11.21
N ASP A 624 -7.83 -62.13 12.06
CA ASP A 624 -8.58 -62.36 13.30
C ASP A 624 -7.84 -61.90 14.59
N GLU A 625 -6.58 -61.46 14.51
CA GLU A 625 -5.69 -61.23 15.68
C GLU A 625 -5.66 -59.76 16.14
N TRP A 626 -6.68 -59.37 16.91
CA TRP A 626 -6.95 -57.98 17.29
C TRP A 626 -6.38 -57.51 18.64
N LEU A 627 -5.56 -58.35 19.31
CA LEU A 627 -5.10 -58.19 20.71
C LEU A 627 -6.22 -58.20 21.77
N ASN A 628 -5.80 -58.17 23.03
CA ASN A 628 -6.70 -58.05 24.19
C ASN A 628 -7.47 -56.72 24.16
N ARG A 629 -8.79 -56.81 24.34
CA ARG A 629 -9.71 -55.66 24.37
C ARG A 629 -9.53 -54.78 25.60
N THR A 630 -9.84 -53.50 25.45
CA THR A 630 -9.84 -52.50 26.53
C THR A 630 -11.21 -51.85 26.72
N THR A 631 -11.39 -51.12 27.82
CA THR A 631 -12.60 -50.33 28.07
C THR A 631 -12.69 -49.07 27.19
N VAL A 632 -11.69 -48.77 26.37
CA VAL A 632 -11.61 -47.59 25.49
C VAL A 632 -11.59 -47.93 24.00
N ASP A 633 -11.73 -49.20 23.62
CA ASP A 633 -11.72 -49.68 22.22
C ASP A 633 -12.69 -48.88 21.33
N ASP A 634 -13.94 -48.72 21.76
CA ASP A 634 -14.96 -47.94 21.02
C ASP A 634 -14.66 -46.43 20.98
N THR A 635 -13.88 -45.92 21.93
CA THR A 635 -13.50 -44.49 21.97
C THR A 635 -12.41 -44.21 20.94
N PHE A 636 -11.36 -45.04 20.91
CA PHE A 636 -10.27 -44.92 19.94
C PHE A 636 -10.57 -45.63 18.59
N ARG A 637 -11.72 -46.29 18.45
CA ARG A 637 -12.11 -47.07 17.26
C ARG A 637 -11.11 -48.18 16.97
N TRP A 638 -10.92 -49.10 17.92
CA TRP A 638 -10.07 -50.30 17.81
C TRP A 638 -10.89 -51.60 17.73
N GLY A 639 -10.26 -52.66 17.24
CA GLY A 639 -10.86 -53.99 17.09
C GLY A 639 -11.53 -54.22 15.72
N PRO A 640 -12.09 -55.42 15.51
CA PRO A 640 -12.53 -55.90 14.19
C PRO A 640 -13.65 -55.05 13.58
N THR A 641 -14.50 -54.42 14.39
CA THR A 641 -15.57 -53.52 13.93
C THR A 641 -15.06 -52.28 13.21
N TYR A 642 -13.83 -51.84 13.49
CA TYR A 642 -13.22 -50.64 12.93
C TYR A 642 -11.99 -50.92 12.06
N GLY A 643 -11.49 -52.17 12.03
CA GLY A 643 -10.32 -52.56 11.25
C GLY A 643 -8.99 -51.96 11.75
N ARG A 644 -8.91 -51.51 13.01
CA ARG A 644 -7.70 -50.88 13.60
C ARG A 644 -7.24 -51.63 14.84
N ARG A 645 -5.94 -51.93 14.91
CA ARG A 645 -5.33 -52.62 16.07
C ARG A 645 -4.90 -51.60 17.13
N PRO A 646 -5.04 -51.87 18.44
CA PRO A 646 -4.58 -50.97 19.50
C PRO A 646 -3.04 -50.86 19.53
N PRO A 647 -2.49 -49.76 20.08
CA PRO A 647 -1.05 -49.63 20.34
C PRO A 647 -0.62 -50.53 21.51
N VAL A 648 0.63 -51.00 21.47
CA VAL A 648 1.28 -51.67 22.63
C VAL A 648 2.46 -50.82 23.07
N PHE A 649 2.61 -50.64 24.38
CA PHE A 649 3.71 -49.88 24.99
C PHE A 649 4.62 -50.81 25.80
N GLN A 650 5.91 -50.51 25.79
CA GLN A 650 6.97 -51.31 26.42
C GLN A 650 6.94 -51.27 27.96
N LEU A 651 6.36 -50.23 28.57
CA LEU A 651 6.29 -49.97 30.02
C LEU A 651 5.19 -48.95 30.36
N TYR A 652 4.89 -48.76 31.65
CA TYR A 652 4.20 -47.56 32.13
C TYR A 652 5.21 -46.41 32.30
N PRO A 653 4.98 -45.21 31.73
CA PRO A 653 5.86 -44.07 31.95
C PRO A 653 5.88 -43.66 33.43
N ALA A 654 7.06 -43.24 33.90
CA ALA A 654 7.22 -42.64 35.22
C ALA A 654 6.62 -41.22 35.27
N ASP A 655 6.45 -40.68 36.48
CA ASP A 655 5.97 -39.31 36.69
C ASP A 655 6.78 -38.28 35.90
N PHE A 656 6.07 -37.34 35.26
CA PHE A 656 6.58 -36.33 34.35
C PHE A 656 7.18 -36.84 33.02
N ASN A 657 7.12 -38.15 32.74
CA ASN A 657 7.56 -38.74 31.47
C ASN A 657 6.38 -39.17 30.59
N MET A 658 6.69 -39.40 29.32
CA MET A 658 5.75 -39.87 28.29
C MET A 658 6.47 -40.76 27.27
N ILE A 659 5.71 -41.66 26.62
CA ILE A 659 6.21 -42.65 25.66
C ILE A 659 5.27 -42.80 24.47
N THR A 660 5.80 -43.19 23.32
CA THR A 660 5.06 -43.23 22.05
C THR A 660 5.00 -44.62 21.44
N ASN A 661 3.89 -44.93 20.76
CA ASN A 661 3.84 -46.00 19.78
C ASN A 661 3.43 -45.43 18.40
N THR A 662 4.22 -45.80 17.39
CA THR A 662 3.95 -45.59 15.96
C THR A 662 4.06 -46.87 15.14
N THR A 663 4.34 -48.01 15.76
CA THR A 663 4.59 -49.29 15.08
C THR A 663 3.31 -50.04 14.69
N VAL A 664 2.12 -49.55 15.07
CA VAL A 664 0.82 -50.11 14.64
C VAL A 664 0.75 -50.24 13.12
N TYR A 665 0.71 -51.49 12.64
CA TYR A 665 0.61 -51.84 11.21
C TYR A 665 -0.69 -51.30 10.59
N GLN A 666 -0.59 -50.72 9.40
CA GLN A 666 -1.68 -49.99 8.70
C GLN A 666 -2.40 -48.90 9.53
N GLY A 667 -1.82 -48.47 10.65
CA GLY A 667 -2.36 -47.37 11.45
C GLY A 667 -2.29 -46.03 10.73
N ASP A 668 -3.27 -45.17 11.01
CA ASP A 668 -3.46 -43.79 10.53
C ASP A 668 -3.29 -42.76 11.67
N ALA A 669 -2.64 -43.17 12.76
CA ALA A 669 -2.47 -42.40 13.98
C ALA A 669 -1.13 -42.71 14.67
N ILE A 670 -0.68 -41.77 15.51
CA ILE A 670 0.34 -42.02 16.53
C ILE A 670 -0.31 -41.99 17.92
N TYR A 671 0.24 -42.75 18.87
CA TYR A 671 -0.28 -42.84 20.23
C TYR A 671 0.78 -42.42 21.25
N LEU A 672 0.36 -41.64 22.24
CA LEU A 672 1.21 -41.09 23.30
C LEU A 672 0.61 -41.44 24.66
N LEU A 673 1.36 -42.20 25.48
CA LEU A 673 1.01 -42.49 26.86
C LEU A 673 1.84 -41.62 27.80
N ALA A 674 1.19 -40.92 28.73
CA ALA A 674 1.81 -39.92 29.59
C ALA A 674 1.33 -40.00 31.04
N LYS A 675 2.17 -39.56 31.98
CA LYS A 675 1.94 -39.63 33.43
C LYS A 675 2.30 -38.32 34.14
N SER A 676 1.32 -37.69 34.78
CA SER A 676 1.55 -36.58 35.73
C SER A 676 1.72 -37.10 37.15
N ALA A 677 2.56 -36.44 37.94
CA ALA A 677 2.67 -36.66 39.38
C ALA A 677 1.44 -36.21 40.19
N SER A 678 0.53 -35.41 39.59
CA SER A 678 -0.65 -34.89 40.30
C SER A 678 -1.87 -35.82 40.26
N ILE A 679 -1.86 -36.87 39.42
CA ILE A 679 -2.95 -37.85 39.33
C ILE A 679 -2.42 -39.28 39.51
N THR A 680 -3.24 -40.17 40.09
CA THR A 680 -2.95 -41.62 40.14
C THR A 680 -2.99 -42.27 38.76
N ASN A 681 -3.88 -41.78 37.91
CA ASN A 681 -4.19 -42.35 36.60
C ASN A 681 -3.15 -41.98 35.53
N TYR A 682 -3.29 -42.59 34.36
CA TYR A 682 -2.52 -42.30 33.15
C TYR A 682 -3.38 -41.51 32.15
N THR A 683 -2.73 -40.87 31.18
CA THR A 683 -3.42 -40.24 30.04
C THR A 683 -2.87 -40.79 28.73
N LEU A 684 -3.76 -41.35 27.92
CA LEU A 684 -3.44 -41.86 26.58
C LEU A 684 -4.04 -40.89 25.54
N CYS A 685 -3.20 -40.39 24.64
CA CYS A 685 -3.62 -39.53 23.54
C CYS A 685 -3.45 -40.23 22.18
N GLU A 686 -4.48 -40.20 21.35
CA GLU A 686 -4.40 -40.48 19.91
C GLU A 686 -4.16 -39.15 19.16
N MET A 687 -3.26 -39.14 18.18
CA MET A 687 -3.05 -38.01 17.28
C MET A 687 -3.18 -38.46 15.81
N ARG A 688 -3.94 -37.70 15.01
CA ARG A 688 -4.30 -37.98 13.61
C ARG A 688 -4.28 -36.70 12.78
N SER A 689 -4.16 -36.80 11.47
CA SER A 689 -4.29 -35.66 10.56
C SER A 689 -5.08 -35.98 9.29
N TRP A 690 -5.68 -34.96 8.70
CA TRP A 690 -6.34 -35.00 7.38
C TRP A 690 -6.50 -33.58 6.82
N VAL A 691 -7.08 -33.46 5.62
CA VAL A 691 -7.52 -32.17 5.05
C VAL A 691 -9.04 -31.99 5.23
N THR A 692 -9.49 -30.86 5.77
CA THR A 692 -10.92 -30.53 5.88
C THR A 692 -11.40 -29.66 4.71
N PRO A 693 -12.59 -29.96 4.13
CA PRO A 693 -13.30 -29.12 3.18
C PRO A 693 -14.15 -28.02 3.85
N ASN A 694 -14.26 -28.00 5.19
CA ASN A 694 -15.21 -27.15 5.93
C ASN A 694 -14.64 -25.76 6.31
N CYS A 695 -13.62 -25.30 5.58
CA CYS A 695 -12.89 -24.06 5.85
C CYS A 695 -12.59 -23.28 4.56
N SER A 696 -12.13 -22.04 4.72
CA SER A 696 -11.45 -21.23 3.72
C SER A 696 -10.10 -20.73 4.28
N THR A 697 -9.17 -20.36 3.40
CA THR A 697 -7.87 -19.78 3.82
C THR A 697 -7.86 -18.28 3.55
N HIS A 698 -7.83 -17.48 4.61
CA HIS A 698 -7.66 -16.03 4.53
C HIS A 698 -6.16 -15.68 4.54
N PHE A 699 -5.65 -15.03 3.50
CA PHE A 699 -4.28 -14.56 3.39
C PHE A 699 -4.26 -13.04 3.18
N ASN A 700 -3.66 -12.31 4.12
CA ASN A 700 -3.50 -10.87 4.09
C ASN A 700 -2.01 -10.52 4.07
N ILE A 701 -1.59 -9.63 3.16
CA ILE A 701 -0.22 -9.08 3.16
C ILE A 701 -0.26 -7.56 3.24
N SER A 702 0.65 -7.02 4.05
CA SER A 702 0.98 -5.61 4.11
C SER A 702 2.49 -5.43 4.00
N GLY A 703 2.94 -4.52 3.13
CA GLY A 703 4.35 -4.11 3.09
C GLY A 703 4.87 -3.51 4.42
N THR A 704 3.96 -3.09 5.32
CA THR A 704 4.34 -2.45 6.60
C THR A 704 4.11 -3.33 7.83
N ALA A 705 3.09 -4.19 7.82
CA ALA A 705 2.77 -5.10 8.93
C ALA A 705 3.22 -6.56 8.71
N GLY A 706 3.68 -6.91 7.51
CA GLY A 706 4.07 -8.27 7.14
C GLY A 706 2.93 -9.10 6.54
N SER A 707 3.16 -10.40 6.40
CA SER A 707 2.20 -11.38 5.87
C SER A 707 1.56 -12.21 6.98
N HIS A 708 0.24 -12.38 6.91
CA HIS A 708 -0.57 -13.10 7.89
C HIS A 708 -1.58 -13.99 7.17
N MET A 709 -1.70 -15.24 7.62
CA MET A 709 -2.64 -16.22 7.08
C MET A 709 -3.46 -16.84 8.21
N GLN A 710 -4.73 -17.13 7.97
CA GLN A 710 -5.64 -17.72 8.97
C GLN A 710 -6.58 -18.73 8.29
N ALA A 711 -6.83 -19.86 8.95
CA ALA A 711 -7.93 -20.76 8.57
C ALA A 711 -9.25 -20.19 9.10
N HIS A 712 -10.22 -19.91 8.22
CA HIS A 712 -11.56 -19.49 8.60
C HIS A 712 -12.49 -20.69 8.48
N CYS A 713 -13.16 -21.05 9.57
CA CYS A 713 -13.82 -22.36 9.74
C CYS A 713 -15.05 -22.22 10.65
N GLU A 714 -15.94 -23.22 10.63
CA GLU A 714 -17.20 -23.28 11.41
C GLU A 714 -18.22 -22.15 11.13
N ASP A 715 -17.90 -21.22 10.23
CA ASP A 715 -18.79 -20.14 9.78
C ASP A 715 -19.82 -20.67 8.74
N PRO A 716 -21.14 -20.59 9.01
CA PRO A 716 -22.18 -21.00 8.07
C PRO A 716 -22.50 -19.96 6.99
N ASP A 717 -22.05 -18.71 7.13
CA ASP A 717 -22.31 -17.61 6.20
C ASP A 717 -21.13 -17.37 5.23
N ASP A 718 -19.90 -17.81 5.54
CA ASP A 718 -18.70 -17.67 4.68
C ASP A 718 -18.92 -18.14 3.23
N PRO A 719 -18.92 -17.23 2.23
CA PRO A 719 -19.10 -17.60 0.82
C PRO A 719 -17.85 -18.21 0.19
N ASP A 720 -16.67 -18.06 0.80
CA ASP A 720 -15.36 -18.48 0.28
C ASP A 720 -14.97 -19.91 0.75
N ARG A 721 -15.87 -20.62 1.44
CA ARG A 721 -15.68 -21.97 2.03
C ARG A 721 -15.61 -23.09 0.98
N TYR A 722 -14.65 -24.01 1.10
CA TYR A 722 -14.36 -25.00 0.04
C TYR A 722 -15.55 -25.88 -0.37
N ASP A 723 -16.31 -26.43 0.59
CA ASP A 723 -17.50 -27.26 0.36
C ASP A 723 -18.63 -26.55 -0.40
N ARG A 724 -18.69 -25.21 -0.36
CA ARG A 724 -19.62 -24.40 -1.18
C ARG A 724 -19.19 -24.30 -2.63
N SER A 725 -17.89 -24.43 -2.91
CA SER A 725 -17.33 -24.38 -4.25
C SER A 725 -17.29 -25.74 -4.97
N VAL A 726 -17.29 -26.84 -4.22
CA VAL A 726 -17.23 -28.23 -4.73
C VAL A 726 -18.36 -29.06 -4.09
N PRO A 727 -19.43 -29.40 -4.81
CA PRO A 727 -20.61 -30.04 -4.22
C PRO A 727 -20.44 -31.53 -3.90
N GLU A 728 -19.50 -32.21 -4.55
CA GLU A 728 -19.19 -33.63 -4.30
C GLU A 728 -18.00 -33.75 -3.35
N VAL A 729 -18.24 -33.43 -2.08
CA VAL A 729 -17.26 -33.60 -0.99
C VAL A 729 -17.29 -35.03 -0.48
N THR A 730 -16.17 -35.76 -0.57
CA THR A 730 -16.07 -37.09 0.05
C THR A 730 -15.85 -36.97 1.57
N PRO A 731 -16.30 -37.96 2.38
CA PRO A 731 -16.16 -37.90 3.84
C PRO A 731 -14.71 -37.79 4.29
N GLU A 732 -14.43 -36.86 5.21
CA GLU A 732 -13.08 -36.65 5.77
C GLU A 732 -12.48 -37.95 6.33
N LYS A 733 -11.34 -38.35 5.76
CA LYS A 733 -10.60 -39.56 6.16
C LYS A 733 -9.19 -39.18 6.66
N PRO A 734 -8.75 -39.70 7.82
CA PRO A 734 -7.37 -39.60 8.26
C PRO A 734 -6.37 -40.11 7.21
N ASP A 735 -5.26 -39.39 7.06
CA ASP A 735 -4.20 -39.75 6.14
C ASP A 735 -3.18 -40.71 6.78
N GLY A 736 -2.82 -41.76 6.05
CA GLY A 736 -1.84 -42.76 6.48
C GLY A 736 -0.40 -42.26 6.36
N ASP A 737 -0.09 -41.43 5.37
CA ASP A 737 1.27 -40.95 5.12
C ASP A 737 1.70 -39.91 6.16
N TRP A 738 0.75 -39.13 6.70
CA TRP A 738 1.01 -38.22 7.82
C TRP A 738 1.56 -38.95 9.05
N LYS A 739 1.19 -40.21 9.30
CA LYS A 739 1.76 -41.00 10.40
C LYS A 739 3.28 -41.14 10.28
N ASN A 740 3.82 -41.18 9.06
CA ASN A 740 5.26 -41.28 8.81
C ASN A 740 5.97 -39.94 9.07
N ILE A 741 5.33 -38.80 8.72
CA ILE A 741 5.77 -37.46 9.16
C ILE A 741 5.73 -37.36 10.69
N ALA A 742 4.67 -37.84 11.33
CA ALA A 742 4.49 -37.80 12.78
C ALA A 742 5.49 -38.71 13.53
N ASP A 743 5.89 -39.84 12.94
CA ASP A 743 6.99 -40.68 13.44
C ASP A 743 8.34 -39.94 13.40
N GLN A 744 8.63 -39.25 12.30
CA GLN A 744 9.84 -38.44 12.19
C GLN A 744 9.83 -37.25 13.19
N TRP A 745 8.69 -36.59 13.35
CA TRP A 745 8.48 -35.51 14.31
C TRP A 745 8.66 -35.97 15.77
N ARG A 746 8.12 -37.13 16.18
CA ARG A 746 8.25 -37.59 17.58
C ARG A 746 9.71 -37.86 17.99
N LEU A 747 10.53 -38.31 17.02
CA LEU A 747 11.94 -38.63 17.21
C LEU A 747 12.76 -37.34 17.37
N SER A 748 12.55 -36.37 16.49
CA SER A 748 13.19 -35.05 16.58
C SER A 748 12.77 -34.24 17.82
N MET A 749 11.62 -34.56 18.43
CA MET A 749 11.15 -33.92 19.66
C MET A 749 11.55 -34.64 20.96
N ASP A 750 12.14 -35.85 20.93
CA ASP A 750 12.28 -36.77 22.09
C ASP A 750 10.96 -37.01 22.87
N ILE A 751 9.84 -37.15 22.15
CA ILE A 751 8.53 -37.46 22.78
C ILE A 751 8.50 -38.91 23.30
N ASN A 752 9.48 -39.73 22.90
CA ASN A 752 9.64 -41.10 23.38
C ASN A 752 10.57 -41.25 24.60
N GLY A 753 11.20 -40.18 25.09
CA GLY A 753 12.27 -40.23 26.09
C GLY A 753 11.92 -40.91 27.42
N GLY A 754 10.63 -41.12 27.71
CA GLY A 754 10.18 -41.91 28.85
C GLY A 754 10.51 -43.40 28.80
N THR A 755 10.89 -43.99 27.66
CA THR A 755 11.27 -45.42 27.60
C THR A 755 12.60 -45.71 28.29
N VAL A 756 13.45 -44.69 28.38
CA VAL A 756 14.77 -44.68 29.06
C VAL A 756 14.81 -43.67 30.22
N ASN A 757 13.67 -43.04 30.54
CA ASN A 757 13.50 -42.00 31.57
C ASN A 757 14.46 -40.80 31.41
N ASN A 758 14.57 -40.25 30.19
CA ASN A 758 15.37 -39.05 29.88
C ASN A 758 14.98 -37.80 30.70
N ASN A 759 13.80 -37.76 31.33
CA ASN A 759 13.26 -36.61 32.06
C ASN A 759 13.22 -35.31 31.22
N ALA A 760 12.87 -35.46 29.93
CA ALA A 760 12.86 -34.38 28.97
C ALA A 760 11.91 -33.23 29.37
N SER A 761 12.35 -31.99 29.16
CA SER A 761 11.61 -30.80 29.66
C SER A 761 10.26 -30.58 28.98
N ASN A 762 10.09 -31.04 27.74
CA ASN A 762 8.81 -31.09 27.05
C ASN A 762 7.85 -32.10 27.69
N ALA A 763 8.30 -33.31 28.04
CA ALA A 763 7.51 -34.31 28.75
C ALA A 763 7.04 -33.76 30.10
N ARG A 764 7.96 -33.16 30.87
CA ARG A 764 7.66 -32.51 32.15
C ARG A 764 6.64 -31.38 32.03
N THR A 765 6.62 -30.66 30.92
CA THR A 765 5.70 -29.53 30.69
C THR A 765 4.33 -30.03 30.21
N LEU A 766 4.28 -30.91 29.22
CA LEU A 766 3.03 -31.44 28.65
C LEU A 766 2.24 -32.30 29.66
N THR A 767 2.94 -33.07 30.49
CA THR A 767 2.30 -33.85 31.58
C THR A 767 1.62 -32.96 32.63
N GLN A 768 2.12 -31.74 32.88
CA GLN A 768 1.47 -30.80 33.82
C GLN A 768 0.19 -30.16 33.27
N PHE A 769 -0.11 -30.33 31.96
CA PHE A 769 -1.37 -29.91 31.35
C PHE A 769 -2.41 -31.05 31.29
N ILE A 770 -2.14 -32.21 31.90
CA ILE A 770 -3.12 -33.29 32.02
C ILE A 770 -4.30 -32.81 32.87
N LEU A 771 -5.52 -33.08 32.41
CA LEU A 771 -6.75 -32.65 33.10
C LEU A 771 -7.04 -33.53 34.32
N GLU A 772 -7.00 -32.92 35.50
CA GLU A 772 -7.29 -33.58 36.79
C GLU A 772 -8.79 -33.77 37.07
N GLN A 773 -9.63 -33.03 36.35
CA GLN A 773 -11.09 -32.99 36.53
C GLN A 773 -11.78 -33.00 35.15
N GLY A 774 -13.05 -33.42 35.10
CA GLY A 774 -13.88 -33.39 33.90
C GLY A 774 -14.31 -31.98 33.46
N LYS A 775 -13.39 -31.01 33.43
CA LYS A 775 -13.61 -29.63 32.98
C LYS A 775 -12.29 -29.00 32.54
N LEU A 776 -12.34 -28.03 31.63
CA LEU A 776 -11.16 -27.27 31.22
C LEU A 776 -10.73 -26.26 32.30
N ASN A 777 -9.43 -25.95 32.33
CA ASN A 777 -8.88 -24.90 33.18
C ASN A 777 -8.96 -23.55 32.45
N PRO A 778 -9.51 -22.47 33.05
CA PRO A 778 -9.53 -21.14 32.43
C PRO A 778 -8.19 -20.41 32.48
N LEU A 779 -7.20 -20.87 33.25
CA LEU A 779 -5.88 -20.23 33.39
C LEU A 779 -4.73 -21.01 32.74
N LEU A 780 -4.98 -22.23 32.27
CA LEU A 780 -3.95 -23.10 31.67
C LEU A 780 -4.49 -23.83 30.43
N PRO A 781 -3.61 -24.17 29.46
CA PRO A 781 -3.95 -25.11 28.41
C PRO A 781 -4.09 -26.53 28.97
N SER A 782 -4.79 -27.38 28.22
CA SER A 782 -4.77 -28.83 28.40
C SER A 782 -3.68 -29.48 27.55
N MET A 783 -3.31 -30.72 27.89
CA MET A 783 -2.32 -31.50 27.15
C MET A 783 -2.71 -31.69 25.68
N ALA A 784 -4.00 -31.88 25.39
CA ALA A 784 -4.48 -32.03 24.02
C ALA A 784 -4.29 -30.75 23.18
N GLU A 785 -4.61 -29.58 23.76
CA GLU A 785 -4.36 -28.29 23.11
C GLU A 785 -2.87 -28.05 22.86
N ALA A 786 -2.05 -28.29 23.89
CA ALA A 786 -0.60 -28.09 23.81
C ALA A 786 0.06 -29.04 22.80
N LEU A 787 -0.39 -30.30 22.69
CA LEU A 787 0.05 -31.26 21.68
C LEU A 787 -0.37 -30.85 20.26
N ALA A 788 -1.61 -30.40 20.06
CA ALA A 788 -2.09 -29.96 18.76
C ALA A 788 -1.27 -28.76 18.23
N VAL A 789 -0.95 -27.80 19.11
CA VAL A 789 -0.08 -26.67 18.75
C VAL A 789 1.39 -27.08 18.61
N PHE A 790 1.90 -28.00 19.44
CA PHE A 790 3.28 -28.49 19.34
C PHE A 790 3.54 -29.26 18.03
N ALA A 791 2.59 -30.06 17.58
CA ALA A 791 2.66 -30.81 16.31
C ALA A 791 2.26 -29.99 15.07
N SER A 792 1.81 -28.74 15.23
CA SER A 792 1.24 -27.92 14.15
C SER A 792 2.19 -27.67 12.95
N SER A 793 3.51 -27.73 13.16
CA SER A 793 4.50 -27.66 12.07
C SER A 793 4.43 -28.86 11.11
N THR A 794 3.96 -30.02 11.56
CA THR A 794 3.73 -31.19 10.68
C THR A 794 2.62 -30.91 9.66
N LEU A 795 1.63 -30.07 10.00
CA LEU A 795 0.60 -29.63 9.05
C LEU A 795 1.18 -28.68 8.00
N VAL A 796 2.03 -27.74 8.41
CA VAL A 796 2.64 -26.77 7.47
C VAL A 796 3.56 -27.49 6.50
N ILE A 797 4.56 -28.21 7.02
CA ILE A 797 5.58 -28.90 6.21
C ILE A 797 4.92 -29.98 5.35
N GLY A 798 3.98 -30.75 5.91
CA GLY A 798 3.18 -31.74 5.18
C GLY A 798 2.17 -31.17 4.19
N SER A 799 2.06 -29.84 4.03
CA SER A 799 1.18 -29.16 3.07
C SER A 799 1.92 -28.23 2.08
N ILE A 800 3.25 -28.20 2.09
CA ILE A 800 4.01 -27.47 1.06
C ILE A 800 3.91 -28.24 -0.26
N GLY A 801 3.40 -27.60 -1.31
CA GLY A 801 3.20 -28.22 -2.62
C GLY A 801 2.07 -29.27 -2.70
N THR A 802 1.13 -29.29 -1.75
CA THR A 802 0.00 -30.24 -1.76
C THR A 802 -1.21 -29.72 -2.55
N PRO A 803 -2.16 -30.58 -2.98
CA PRO A 803 -3.28 -30.13 -3.79
C PRO A 803 -4.25 -29.24 -3.01
N PHE A 804 -4.84 -28.26 -3.71
CA PHE A 804 -5.87 -27.36 -3.17
C PHE A 804 -7.24 -28.04 -2.94
N ILE A 805 -7.37 -29.29 -3.39
CA ILE A 805 -8.59 -30.11 -3.39
C ILE A 805 -8.48 -31.26 -2.39
N HIS A 806 -9.63 -31.83 -1.99
CA HIS A 806 -9.71 -32.83 -0.92
C HIS A 806 -9.27 -34.26 -1.30
N TYR A 807 -8.72 -34.47 -2.50
CA TYR A 807 -8.28 -35.76 -3.01
C TYR A 807 -7.05 -35.61 -3.92
N TRP A 808 -6.39 -36.73 -4.25
CA TRP A 808 -5.28 -36.77 -5.19
C TRP A 808 -5.75 -37.24 -6.57
N ASP A 809 -5.45 -36.48 -7.62
CA ASP A 809 -5.92 -36.69 -9.00
C ASP A 809 -4.85 -37.22 -9.97
N TYR A 810 -3.59 -37.36 -9.52
CA TYR A 810 -2.47 -37.82 -10.33
C TYR A 810 -2.11 -39.31 -10.09
N GLU A 811 -1.62 -39.99 -11.13
CA GLU A 811 -1.24 -41.42 -11.06
C GLU A 811 -0.02 -41.69 -10.15
N THR A 812 0.88 -40.70 -9.98
CA THR A 812 2.05 -40.78 -9.10
C THR A 812 1.86 -39.91 -7.86
N MET A 813 2.30 -40.38 -6.69
CA MET A 813 2.15 -39.62 -5.41
C MET A 813 3.09 -38.40 -5.30
N GLN A 814 4.03 -38.26 -6.23
CA GLN A 814 4.96 -37.14 -6.36
C GLN A 814 5.11 -36.83 -7.86
N LEU A 815 5.25 -35.54 -8.19
CA LEU A 815 5.54 -35.03 -9.52
C LEU A 815 6.95 -34.43 -9.54
N GLY A 816 7.60 -34.45 -10.71
CA GLY A 816 8.88 -33.76 -10.89
C GLY A 816 8.72 -32.23 -10.89
N GLU A 817 9.74 -31.51 -10.43
CA GLU A 817 9.76 -30.04 -10.45
C GLU A 817 9.50 -29.49 -11.88
N PRO A 818 8.71 -28.41 -12.03
CA PRO A 818 8.11 -27.56 -10.98
C PRO A 818 6.74 -28.05 -10.47
N GLY A 819 6.31 -29.27 -10.78
CA GLY A 819 4.99 -29.78 -10.46
C GLY A 819 3.90 -29.42 -11.47
N ALA A 820 2.67 -29.89 -11.23
CA ALA A 820 1.50 -29.56 -12.04
C ALA A 820 0.89 -28.22 -11.61
N LEU A 821 0.30 -27.48 -12.55
CA LEU A 821 -0.37 -26.21 -12.27
C LEU A 821 -1.86 -26.47 -11.97
N ALA A 822 -2.22 -26.50 -10.68
CA ALA A 822 -3.60 -26.66 -10.22
C ALA A 822 -4.29 -25.29 -10.03
N THR A 823 -5.62 -25.26 -10.13
CA THR A 823 -6.44 -24.04 -10.09
C THR A 823 -7.48 -24.10 -8.97
N PHE A 824 -7.63 -23.03 -8.20
CA PHE A 824 -8.65 -22.92 -7.14
C PHE A 824 -9.42 -21.59 -7.21
N ASN A 825 -10.62 -21.57 -6.63
CA ASN A 825 -11.44 -20.35 -6.57
C ASN A 825 -11.00 -19.47 -5.39
N ALA A 826 -10.95 -18.16 -5.59
CA ALA A 826 -10.69 -17.19 -4.54
C ALA A 826 -11.48 -15.89 -4.74
N THR A 827 -11.70 -15.13 -3.67
CA THR A 827 -11.95 -13.69 -3.77
C THR A 827 -10.68 -12.93 -3.41
N ILE A 828 -10.31 -11.96 -4.25
CA ILE A 828 -9.11 -11.14 -4.06
C ILE A 828 -9.48 -9.65 -3.96
N ARG A 829 -8.72 -8.92 -3.16
CA ARG A 829 -8.79 -7.46 -3.02
C ARG A 829 -7.38 -6.90 -3.03
N THR A 830 -6.95 -6.42 -4.20
CA THR A 830 -5.66 -5.73 -4.39
C THR A 830 -5.76 -4.25 -3.99
N GLN A 831 -4.66 -3.71 -3.47
CA GLN A 831 -4.41 -2.26 -3.44
C GLN A 831 -3.61 -1.89 -4.69
N GLU A 832 -4.05 -0.86 -5.42
CA GLU A 832 -3.44 -0.44 -6.67
C GLU A 832 -3.37 1.08 -6.78
N TYR A 833 -2.38 1.58 -7.53
CA TYR A 833 -2.36 2.99 -7.92
C TYR A 833 -3.57 3.31 -8.79
N THR A 834 -4.42 4.20 -8.28
CA THR A 834 -5.74 4.54 -8.84
C THR A 834 -5.88 6.06 -8.82
N SER A 835 -6.38 6.65 -9.91
CA SER A 835 -6.71 8.09 -9.94
C SER A 835 -8.06 8.32 -9.24
N SER A 836 -8.06 8.58 -7.93
CA SER A 836 -9.28 8.74 -7.14
C SER A 836 -9.04 9.56 -5.87
N HIS A 837 -10.10 10.21 -5.38
CA HIS A 837 -10.15 10.69 -3.99
C HIS A 837 -9.97 9.57 -2.96
N GLU A 838 -9.44 9.93 -1.79
CA GLU A 838 -9.25 9.06 -0.63
C GLU A 838 -10.45 9.14 0.32
N TYR A 839 -10.98 10.35 0.54
CA TYR A 839 -12.08 10.63 1.47
C TYR A 839 -13.30 11.23 0.76
N GLU A 840 -14.51 10.87 1.19
CA GLU A 840 -15.76 11.31 0.55
C GLU A 840 -15.95 12.85 0.52
N TRP A 841 -15.43 13.58 1.51
CA TRP A 841 -15.50 15.05 1.52
C TRP A 841 -14.73 15.70 0.36
N GLN A 842 -13.74 15.01 -0.20
CA GLN A 842 -12.94 15.49 -1.32
C GLN A 842 -13.75 15.60 -2.63
N ASN A 843 -14.97 15.04 -2.69
CA ASN A 843 -15.90 15.25 -3.81
C ASN A 843 -16.17 16.73 -4.13
N VAL A 844 -15.98 17.64 -3.17
CA VAL A 844 -16.03 19.10 -3.40
C VAL A 844 -15.07 19.55 -4.52
N PHE A 845 -13.94 18.86 -4.72
CA PHE A 845 -12.96 19.21 -5.77
C PHE A 845 -13.45 18.97 -7.20
N TYR A 846 -14.51 18.16 -7.42
CA TYR A 846 -15.15 18.06 -8.75
C TYR A 846 -15.67 19.44 -9.22
N LEU A 847 -16.14 20.29 -8.30
CA LEU A 847 -16.64 21.64 -8.63
C LEU A 847 -15.54 22.50 -9.25
N ALA A 848 -14.29 22.41 -8.78
CA ALA A 848 -13.16 23.16 -9.36
C ALA A 848 -12.83 22.68 -10.79
N LEU A 849 -12.81 21.36 -11.01
CA LEU A 849 -12.54 20.77 -12.33
C LEU A 849 -13.64 21.14 -13.35
N ILE A 850 -14.91 21.02 -12.95
CA ILE A 850 -16.07 21.37 -13.80
C ILE A 850 -16.07 22.85 -14.15
N LEU A 851 -15.79 23.75 -13.20
CA LEU A 851 -15.76 25.19 -13.46
C LEU A 851 -14.65 25.58 -14.44
N VAL A 852 -13.43 25.05 -14.29
CA VAL A 852 -12.35 25.29 -15.25
C VAL A 852 -12.72 24.80 -16.65
N LEU A 853 -13.29 23.60 -16.77
CA LEU A 853 -13.73 23.04 -18.05
C LEU A 853 -14.82 23.90 -18.72
N LEU A 854 -15.87 24.27 -17.99
CA LEU A 854 -16.97 25.09 -18.53
C LEU A 854 -16.50 26.49 -18.97
N ILE A 855 -15.64 27.14 -18.18
CA ILE A 855 -15.08 28.44 -18.52
C ILE A 855 -14.14 28.33 -19.74
N ASN A 856 -13.33 27.27 -19.83
CA ASN A 856 -12.49 27.00 -21.01
C ASN A 856 -13.32 26.82 -22.28
N ILE A 857 -14.38 26.00 -22.25
CA ILE A 857 -15.31 25.81 -23.39
C ILE A 857 -15.94 27.15 -23.82
N PHE A 858 -16.36 27.97 -22.85
CA PHE A 858 -16.94 29.29 -23.12
C PHE A 858 -15.92 30.27 -23.75
N CYS A 859 -14.70 30.32 -23.24
CA CYS A 859 -13.62 31.12 -23.82
C CYS A 859 -13.24 30.65 -25.24
N LEU A 860 -13.12 29.33 -25.45
CA LEU A 860 -12.85 28.76 -26.78
C LEU A 860 -13.95 29.10 -27.79
N GLY A 861 -15.21 28.96 -27.41
CA GLY A 861 -16.37 29.36 -28.22
C GLY A 861 -16.35 30.85 -28.57
N TYR A 862 -15.93 31.71 -27.64
CA TYR A 862 -15.75 33.14 -27.90
C TYR A 862 -14.61 33.43 -28.90
N PHE A 863 -13.44 32.80 -28.74
CA PHE A 863 -12.32 33.01 -29.66
C PHE A 863 -12.56 32.45 -31.07
N LEU A 864 -13.28 31.32 -31.20
CA LEU A 864 -13.65 30.76 -32.50
C LEU A 864 -14.74 31.57 -33.21
N SER A 865 -15.77 32.02 -32.49
CA SER A 865 -16.89 32.77 -33.07
C SER A 865 -16.53 34.20 -33.50
N ARG A 866 -15.44 34.79 -32.99
CA ARG A 866 -15.05 36.17 -33.29
C ARG A 866 -13.98 36.27 -34.38
N SER A 867 -14.15 37.24 -35.27
CA SER A 867 -13.16 37.60 -36.29
C SER A 867 -12.10 38.51 -35.69
N GLY A 868 -10.91 37.94 -35.47
CA GLY A 868 -9.70 38.64 -35.02
C GLY A 868 -9.70 39.05 -33.54
N LEU A 869 -8.56 39.54 -33.08
CA LEU A 869 -8.38 40.13 -31.76
C LEU A 869 -8.30 41.66 -31.85
N VAL A 870 -8.45 42.33 -30.71
CA VAL A 870 -8.22 43.76 -30.53
C VAL A 870 -7.03 43.92 -29.58
N THR A 871 -6.19 44.93 -29.74
CA THR A 871 -5.15 45.26 -28.73
C THR A 871 -5.83 45.50 -27.39
N ASP A 872 -5.32 44.87 -26.32
CA ASP A 872 -5.99 44.78 -25.02
C ASP A 872 -5.60 45.95 -24.11
N TYR A 873 -6.52 46.88 -23.87
CA TYR A 873 -6.29 48.05 -23.00
C TYR A 873 -6.53 47.75 -21.50
N THR A 874 -6.76 46.48 -21.11
CA THR A 874 -6.65 46.06 -19.70
C THR A 874 -5.22 45.69 -19.30
N GLU A 875 -4.32 45.53 -20.27
CA GLU A 875 -2.90 45.27 -20.02
C GLU A 875 -2.22 46.57 -19.52
N PRO A 876 -1.52 46.57 -18.37
CA PRO A 876 -0.98 47.80 -17.78
C PRO A 876 -0.09 48.63 -18.71
N GLN A 877 0.64 47.99 -19.63
CA GLN A 877 1.49 48.67 -20.61
C GLN A 877 0.66 49.44 -21.64
N ASN A 878 -0.36 48.80 -22.21
CA ASN A 878 -1.27 49.42 -23.20
C ASN A 878 -2.16 50.48 -22.52
N LEU A 879 -2.63 50.19 -21.31
CA LEU A 879 -3.40 51.12 -20.47
C LEU A 879 -2.61 52.38 -20.15
N PHE A 880 -1.36 52.25 -19.69
CA PHE A 880 -0.47 53.39 -19.41
C PHE A 880 -0.15 54.19 -20.68
N ALA A 881 0.19 53.51 -21.78
CA ALA A 881 0.49 54.16 -23.06
C ALA A 881 -0.72 54.94 -23.61
N LEU A 882 -1.94 54.41 -23.47
CA LEU A 882 -3.15 55.11 -23.88
C LEU A 882 -3.51 56.25 -22.90
N ALA A 883 -3.38 56.02 -21.58
CA ALA A 883 -3.72 57.01 -20.55
C ALA A 883 -2.80 58.25 -20.56
N VAL A 884 -1.49 58.07 -20.67
CA VAL A 884 -0.51 59.19 -20.72
C VAL A 884 -0.72 60.07 -21.96
N ASN A 885 -1.23 59.50 -23.05
CA ASN A 885 -1.51 60.24 -24.27
C ASN A 885 -2.95 60.78 -24.35
N SER A 886 -3.85 60.39 -23.43
CA SER A 886 -5.26 60.82 -23.36
C SER A 886 -5.46 62.18 -22.65
N PRO A 887 -6.59 62.90 -22.84
CA PRO A 887 -6.79 64.21 -22.24
C PRO A 887 -7.12 64.10 -20.73
N PRO A 888 -6.85 65.16 -19.93
CA PRO A 888 -7.15 65.15 -18.51
C PRO A 888 -8.66 65.06 -18.22
N SER A 889 -9.05 64.10 -17.38
CA SER A 889 -10.43 63.90 -16.90
C SER A 889 -10.81 64.87 -15.80
N GLU A 890 -12.06 65.35 -15.82
CA GLU A 890 -12.64 66.10 -14.71
C GLU A 890 -13.14 65.19 -13.58
N GLN A 891 -13.61 63.98 -13.91
CA GLN A 891 -14.17 63.05 -12.91
C GLN A 891 -13.10 62.48 -11.96
N LEU A 892 -11.86 62.27 -12.43
CA LEU A 892 -10.70 61.86 -11.61
C LEU A 892 -9.94 63.03 -10.94
N LYS A 893 -10.56 64.21 -10.81
CA LYS A 893 -9.93 65.37 -10.18
C LYS A 893 -9.61 65.11 -8.70
N GLY A 894 -8.31 65.00 -8.41
CA GLY A 894 -7.74 64.75 -7.07
C GLY A 894 -6.95 63.45 -6.96
N SER A 895 -7.23 62.46 -7.81
CA SER A 895 -6.70 61.10 -7.72
C SER A 895 -5.21 60.96 -8.11
N CYS A 896 -4.56 62.04 -8.56
CA CYS A 896 -3.19 62.05 -9.08
C CYS A 896 -2.07 61.90 -8.03
N GLY A 897 -2.37 62.12 -6.74
CA GLY A 897 -1.38 62.04 -5.65
C GLY A 897 -1.42 60.74 -4.84
N GLY A 898 -2.62 60.22 -4.57
CA GLY A 898 -2.84 59.02 -3.76
C GLY A 898 -3.47 57.83 -4.50
N GLY A 899 -3.77 57.99 -5.80
CA GLY A 899 -4.58 57.04 -6.56
C GLY A 899 -6.09 57.32 -6.49
N PRO A 900 -6.89 56.52 -7.22
CA PRO A 900 -8.35 56.62 -7.25
C PRO A 900 -9.00 56.06 -5.98
N ILE A 901 -10.09 56.68 -5.52
CA ILE A 901 -10.79 56.30 -4.28
C ILE A 901 -12.30 56.12 -4.55
N LYS A 902 -12.87 55.00 -4.08
CA LYS A 902 -14.32 54.67 -4.06
C LYS A 902 -15.04 54.97 -5.39
N ALA A 903 -15.69 56.14 -5.52
CA ALA A 903 -16.45 56.54 -6.70
C ALA A 903 -15.60 56.64 -7.97
N ASP A 904 -14.30 56.95 -7.84
CA ASP A 904 -13.36 57.03 -8.96
C ASP A 904 -13.24 55.69 -9.72
N PHE A 905 -13.44 54.55 -9.04
CA PHE A 905 -13.38 53.22 -9.66
C PHE A 905 -14.58 52.92 -10.58
N VAL A 906 -15.70 53.61 -10.40
CA VAL A 906 -16.98 53.35 -11.10
C VAL A 906 -17.15 54.24 -12.34
N VAL A 907 -16.24 55.20 -12.56
CA VAL A 907 -16.25 56.06 -13.76
C VAL A 907 -16.13 55.18 -15.02
N PRO A 908 -17.06 55.29 -15.98
CA PRO A 908 -17.04 54.49 -17.20
C PRO A 908 -16.25 55.17 -18.33
N TRP A 909 -15.40 54.40 -19.03
CA TRP A 909 -14.50 54.87 -20.08
C TRP A 909 -14.77 54.22 -21.44
N LYS A 910 -14.69 55.00 -22.50
CA LYS A 910 -14.67 54.54 -23.90
C LYS A 910 -13.29 54.81 -24.51
N VAL A 911 -12.94 54.09 -25.57
CA VAL A 911 -11.77 54.39 -26.39
C VAL A 911 -12.27 55.04 -27.67
N ALA A 912 -12.04 56.35 -27.78
CA ALA A 912 -12.37 57.14 -28.95
C ALA A 912 -11.21 57.12 -29.97
N TYR A 913 -11.51 57.44 -31.22
CA TYR A 913 -10.54 57.51 -32.31
C TYR A 913 -10.73 58.81 -33.09
N ALA A 914 -9.76 59.71 -32.97
CA ALA A 914 -9.68 60.92 -33.77
C ALA A 914 -9.06 60.58 -35.15
N LYS A 915 -9.85 60.76 -36.21
CA LYS A 915 -9.54 60.33 -37.58
C LYS A 915 -8.54 61.28 -38.24
N GLY A 916 -8.63 62.59 -37.97
CA GLY A 916 -7.67 63.58 -38.46
C GLY A 916 -6.21 63.30 -38.04
N PRO A 917 -5.91 63.09 -36.75
CA PRO A 917 -4.57 62.81 -36.24
C PRO A 917 -4.21 61.31 -36.13
N ASN A 918 -5.08 60.38 -36.56
CA ASN A 918 -4.92 58.92 -36.38
C ASN A 918 -4.59 58.53 -34.92
N HIS A 919 -5.38 59.05 -33.98
CA HIS A 919 -5.07 59.01 -32.55
C HIS A 919 -6.17 58.32 -31.74
N TYR A 920 -5.78 57.39 -30.87
CA TYR A 920 -6.68 56.73 -29.91
C TYR A 920 -6.52 57.37 -28.53
N PHE A 921 -7.63 57.66 -27.86
CA PHE A 921 -7.65 58.26 -26.51
C PHE A 921 -8.80 57.72 -25.65
N PHE A 922 -8.68 57.87 -24.33
CA PHE A 922 -9.79 57.59 -23.42
C PHE A 922 -10.76 58.78 -23.34
N GLU A 923 -12.07 58.48 -23.36
CA GLU A 923 -13.15 59.43 -23.11
C GLU A 923 -14.10 58.90 -22.02
N GLU A 924 -14.65 59.81 -21.21
CA GLU A 924 -15.68 59.52 -20.21
C GLU A 924 -17.00 59.15 -20.92
N ALA A 925 -17.54 57.96 -20.66
CA ALA A 925 -18.61 57.36 -21.48
C ALA A 925 -19.97 58.07 -21.40
N ASN A 926 -20.17 58.93 -20.40
CA ASN A 926 -21.35 59.76 -20.15
C ASN A 926 -20.89 61.19 -19.78
N GLY A 927 -21.37 62.21 -20.49
CA GLY A 927 -21.10 63.63 -20.20
C GLY A 927 -21.88 64.24 -19.02
N GLN A 928 -22.48 63.42 -18.14
CA GLN A 928 -23.13 63.90 -16.92
C GLN A 928 -22.24 63.59 -15.71
N THR A 929 -21.90 64.62 -14.94
CA THR A 929 -21.06 64.49 -13.75
C THR A 929 -21.75 63.63 -12.68
N TRP A 930 -21.11 62.51 -12.31
CA TRP A 930 -21.51 61.76 -11.12
C TRP A 930 -21.41 62.68 -9.89
N ARG A 931 -22.51 62.84 -9.14
CA ARG A 931 -22.60 63.71 -7.96
C ARG A 931 -21.68 63.22 -6.83
N LYS A 932 -20.40 63.61 -6.88
CA LYS A 932 -19.52 63.60 -5.69
C LYS A 932 -20.18 64.48 -4.63
N LYS A 933 -20.67 63.86 -3.56
CA LYS A 933 -21.25 64.54 -2.41
C LYS A 933 -20.13 65.34 -1.73
N GLN A 934 -20.18 66.67 -1.82
CA GLN A 934 -19.12 67.54 -1.30
C GLN A 934 -19.22 67.66 0.22
N ASP A 935 -18.55 66.77 0.93
CA ASP A 935 -18.23 66.98 2.35
C ASP A 935 -17.13 68.04 2.45
N ALA A 936 -17.55 69.31 2.47
CA ALA A 936 -16.67 70.48 2.50
C ALA A 936 -16.09 70.71 3.90
N SER A 937 -15.03 69.98 4.27
CA SER A 937 -14.22 70.28 5.48
C SER A 937 -13.08 71.26 5.19
N ALA A 938 -12.76 72.08 6.18
CA ALA A 938 -11.75 73.15 6.11
C ALA A 938 -10.28 72.67 6.16
N ASP A 939 -10.02 71.36 6.31
CA ASP A 939 -8.68 70.78 6.46
C ASP A 939 -7.79 70.84 5.19
N THR A 940 -8.32 71.32 4.07
CA THR A 940 -7.72 71.16 2.74
C THR A 940 -6.37 71.88 2.56
N GLU A 941 -6.01 72.82 3.41
CA GLU A 941 -4.69 73.48 3.39
C GLU A 941 -3.64 72.73 4.21
N TYR A 942 -4.02 72.20 5.38
CA TYR A 942 -3.13 71.42 6.25
C TYR A 942 -2.74 70.08 5.60
N GLN A 943 -3.68 69.43 4.91
CA GLN A 943 -3.41 68.23 4.11
C GLN A 943 -2.40 68.51 2.98
N ARG A 944 -2.60 69.57 2.19
CA ARG A 944 -1.67 69.98 1.11
C ARG A 944 -0.27 70.31 1.62
N ALA A 945 -0.14 70.88 2.83
CA ALA A 945 1.15 71.11 3.45
C ALA A 945 1.87 69.78 3.78
N ARG A 946 1.14 68.81 4.36
CA ARG A 946 1.65 67.46 4.66
C ARG A 946 2.01 66.68 3.38
N GLU A 947 1.20 66.75 2.33
CA GLU A 947 1.49 66.16 1.02
C GLU A 947 2.77 66.74 0.40
N ARG A 948 2.91 68.07 0.39
CA ARG A 948 4.14 68.75 -0.08
C ARG A 948 5.38 68.34 0.72
N SER A 949 5.24 68.09 2.03
CA SER A 949 6.34 67.57 2.86
C SER A 949 6.68 66.11 2.52
N SER A 950 5.69 65.28 2.23
CA SER A 950 5.88 63.87 1.82
C SER A 950 6.57 63.78 0.46
N TYR A 951 6.09 64.54 -0.54
CA TYR A 951 6.73 64.62 -1.86
C TYR A 951 8.19 65.06 -1.74
N LYS A 952 8.49 66.13 -0.98
CA LYS A 952 9.88 66.55 -0.74
C LYS A 952 10.70 65.45 -0.06
N ARG A 953 10.16 64.78 0.95
CA ARG A 953 10.86 63.69 1.66
C ARG A 953 11.25 62.55 0.73
N LEU A 954 10.38 62.20 -0.22
CA LEU A 954 10.62 61.17 -1.25
C LEU A 954 11.53 61.67 -2.39
N SER A 955 11.44 62.94 -2.78
CA SER A 955 12.23 63.50 -3.88
C SER A 955 13.65 63.91 -3.47
N THR A 956 13.93 64.08 -2.16
CA THR A 956 15.27 64.43 -1.65
C THR A 956 15.92 63.33 -0.82
N SER A 957 15.28 62.18 -0.62
CA SER A 957 15.93 61.02 0.03
C SER A 957 16.97 60.40 -0.90
N ARG A 958 18.24 60.79 -0.72
CA ARG A 958 19.38 60.30 -1.52
C ARG A 958 19.77 58.83 -1.26
N THR A 959 19.06 58.17 -0.35
CA THR A 959 19.22 56.76 0.03
C THR A 959 17.95 55.99 -0.31
N TRP A 960 18.01 55.20 -1.39
CA TRP A 960 16.98 54.22 -1.76
C TRP A 960 17.61 52.86 -2.11
N PHE A 961 18.66 52.53 -1.34
CA PHE A 961 19.26 51.24 -1.06
C PHE A 961 19.89 51.35 0.35
#